data_AF-A0A3A9VY96-F1
#
_entry.id   AF-A0A3A9VY96-F1
#
_cell.length_a   1.000
_cell.length_b   1.000
_cell.length_c   1.000
_cell.angle_alpha   90.00
_cell.angle_beta   90.00
_cell.angle_gamma   90.00
#
_symmetry.space_group_name_H-M   'P 1'
#
loop_
_entity.id
_entity.type
_entity.pdbx_description
1 polymer ?
#
loop_
_entity_poly.entity_id
_entity_poly.type
_entity_poly.pdbx_seq_one_letter_code
_entity_poly.pdbx_strand_id
1 'polypeptide(L)'
;MTDPPGRRPPIHRRTLLGGGLAALGAAAMPPLAVTAAAAGAAEAAEPVAVWPDPPNGHPEWRHNIEIFEVNSQPPHATFMPYRDLGQALAADRTDSPYRLDLDGTWRFQHVDRPDDRDPDFHGIDIDDGSWDTIPVPSSWQLHGYDFPIYVNIAYPWWGGGGHSEAPLPPEVPMLFNPVGQYRRTFELPAAWRGRRIHLHFEGVKAAFYVWINGTRVGYREGSYTPAEFDITDHVHAGTNLIAVEVYRFPDGDWLEDQDMIRLSGIFRPVFLYSLPTVHLRDFTLTTTLKDGYTNADLAVTARVRDSGSRRSGTYTVETQLYDADRRPVWPRPLRVTADIGSVPPGDDVTAGDAKEVRRPELWSAEHPNLYTAVLQLRDPSGTVVQTVSARVGFREFALEDGLIRINGQPVSLRGVNRHEIDTDRGAALTREDMVRDIRAMKRLNINAVRTAHYPNNPVWYELADEYGLYVMDEANLETHGVMRDYPASRPDWTAPVIDRASAMVHRDKNHPSVVIWSLGNEAGAGDNFIAMRDWIREADPTRIIQYQGDNRPEVSDLRVEGYESPAQVEARARASDPRPYVMHEYAHSMGNSTGNLKEYWDIIRAHPILQGGFIWDFADEALRWPIPSGNGETFLSYGGDWGDRPDFAGNFCGNGIVDADRRPAGKAVEVKQIYQAINVSADADADITSGVVRITNEYLFANLREFAGSWALVADGVVVDHGTLTAAQLDIPPLSSRTVRLPIRRPAHPVPGEEHFLQLSFTLRSATPWADAGFEVAKQQLPVDFGSPPIEPTPIAEVPALTDTETDEEITVSGDDFTVTISRTTGEITSYEALGMRLVNSGPAPNFWRAPNDNDRGNGHPTRNATWRRAGADRTVTGVAVERLSDRAVRVSVTGTLPTTTASSFSTTFTVHGNGEIKVDTTLRPGSSSLPYIPEVGSILLLPGDLEEMHYYGRGPEENHWDRHTGSDVGVYTSTVTDQWTSYLRPQENGNKTDVRWVALVNGSGRGLLVYGEGLLEVNASHFTPEDLSTGVRHEYELTPRQDVVLRVNHRQMGIGGNDTWGAHTLDAYKLFADRDYTYSYRLRPLPTVRRSMALSRQPVGEAGEPTDAAGR
;
A
#
# COMPACT_ATOMS: atom_id res chain seq x y z
N MET A 1 29.34 7.01 -60.58
CA MET A 1 29.99 8.28 -60.17
C MET A 1 30.11 8.22 -58.65
N THR A 2 31.27 8.37 -58.00
CA THR A 2 32.66 8.34 -58.49
C THR A 2 33.55 8.01 -57.28
N ASP A 3 34.49 7.09 -57.46
CA ASP A 3 35.27 6.39 -56.42
C ASP A 3 36.42 7.22 -55.76
N PRO A 4 37.16 6.68 -54.75
CA PRO A 4 38.02 7.42 -53.81
C PRO A 4 39.51 7.53 -54.24
N PRO A 5 40.45 7.94 -53.34
CA PRO A 5 41.31 6.97 -52.61
C PRO A 5 41.73 7.44 -51.17
N GLY A 6 42.45 6.71 -50.30
CA GLY A 6 42.92 5.32 -50.29
C GLY A 6 44.33 5.13 -49.65
N ARG A 7 44.51 4.13 -48.75
CA ARG A 7 45.74 3.32 -48.40
C ARG A 7 47.08 4.06 -48.04
N ARG A 8 47.97 3.60 -47.13
CA ARG A 8 48.41 2.24 -46.69
C ARG A 8 49.32 2.32 -45.41
N PRO A 9 49.51 1.23 -44.62
CA PRO A 9 50.54 1.10 -43.55
C PRO A 9 51.86 0.46 -44.09
N PRO A 10 52.96 0.27 -43.29
CA PRO A 10 53.24 -1.06 -42.65
C PRO A 10 54.24 -1.13 -41.42
N ILE A 11 54.48 -2.37 -40.91
CA ILE A 11 55.72 -2.98 -40.31
C ILE A 11 55.81 -3.34 -38.79
N HIS A 12 56.15 -4.63 -38.54
CA HIS A 12 56.48 -5.32 -37.27
C HIS A 12 57.94 -5.17 -36.78
N ARG A 13 58.18 -5.46 -35.49
CA ARG A 13 59.22 -6.40 -34.94
C ARG A 13 58.79 -6.79 -33.49
N ARG A 14 58.48 -8.04 -33.08
CA ARG A 14 59.11 -9.39 -33.10
C ARG A 14 60.14 -9.64 -31.96
N THR A 15 59.72 -10.42 -30.94
CA THR A 15 60.49 -11.50 -30.20
C THR A 15 61.75 -11.12 -29.37
N LEU A 16 62.23 -11.86 -28.34
CA LEU A 16 61.90 -13.15 -27.68
C LEU A 16 62.68 -13.26 -26.32
N LEU A 17 62.30 -14.22 -25.45
CA LEU A 17 63.10 -14.80 -24.33
C LEU A 17 63.42 -13.86 -23.14
N GLY A 18 63.63 -14.34 -21.91
CA GLY A 18 63.59 -15.71 -21.37
C GLY A 18 64.02 -15.73 -19.89
N GLY A 19 63.59 -16.74 -19.14
CA GLY A 19 63.74 -16.83 -17.68
C GLY A 19 65.15 -17.06 -17.12
N GLY A 20 65.23 -17.04 -15.77
CA GLY A 20 66.45 -17.33 -15.02
C GLY A 20 66.27 -17.16 -13.50
N LEU A 21 66.26 -18.28 -12.76
CA LEU A 21 66.48 -18.27 -11.31
C LEU A 21 67.97 -18.00 -11.01
N ALA A 22 68.26 -17.32 -9.89
CA ALA A 22 69.30 -17.77 -8.97
C ALA A 22 69.18 -17.04 -7.61
N ALA A 23 69.25 -17.80 -6.51
CA ALA A 23 69.41 -17.27 -5.17
C ALA A 23 70.90 -17.06 -4.84
N LEU A 24 71.20 -16.25 -3.83
CA LEU A 24 72.26 -16.48 -2.83
C LEU A 24 72.17 -15.39 -1.74
N GLY A 25 72.34 -15.79 -0.48
CA GLY A 25 72.35 -14.86 0.66
C GLY A 25 73.58 -15.05 1.55
N ALA A 26 73.87 -14.04 2.37
CA ALA A 26 74.68 -14.05 3.61
C ALA A 26 74.62 -12.62 4.18
N ALA A 27 73.97 -12.37 5.32
CA ALA A 27 74.40 -12.69 6.70
C ALA A 27 75.53 -11.79 7.23
N ALA A 28 75.18 -10.91 8.19
CA ALA A 28 76.09 -10.29 9.14
C ALA A 28 75.36 -10.10 10.50
N MET A 29 76.08 -10.24 11.61
CA MET A 29 75.54 -10.44 12.96
C MET A 29 75.57 -9.17 13.86
N PRO A 30 74.92 -9.19 15.05
CA PRO A 30 74.59 -7.99 15.83
C PRO A 30 75.60 -7.65 16.94
N PRO A 31 75.40 -6.52 17.66
CA PRO A 31 76.01 -6.27 18.96
C PRO A 31 75.04 -6.44 20.14
N LEU A 32 75.33 -7.44 20.97
CA LEU A 32 75.41 -7.42 22.44
C LEU A 32 74.33 -6.71 23.29
N ALA A 33 73.73 -7.50 24.19
CA ALA A 33 72.87 -7.04 25.28
C ALA A 33 73.66 -6.45 26.47
N VAL A 34 73.00 -5.55 27.21
CA VAL A 34 73.33 -5.20 28.61
C VAL A 34 72.05 -5.26 29.42
N THR A 35 72.08 -5.97 30.55
CA THR A 35 70.94 -6.16 31.46
C THR A 35 70.91 -5.11 32.57
N ALA A 36 69.76 -4.48 32.84
CA ALA A 36 69.50 -3.82 34.13
C ALA A 36 68.00 -3.69 34.45
N ALA A 37 67.63 -4.21 35.63
CA ALA A 37 66.54 -3.81 36.54
C ALA A 37 65.08 -3.74 36.04
N ALA A 38 64.19 -4.32 36.85
CA ALA A 38 62.74 -4.21 36.70
C ALA A 38 62.21 -2.86 37.25
N ALA A 39 61.31 -2.24 36.49
CA ALA A 39 60.35 -1.24 36.95
C ALA A 39 59.02 -1.53 36.24
N GLY A 40 57.89 -1.28 36.91
CA GLY A 40 56.57 -1.64 36.37
C GLY A 40 56.26 -0.88 35.08
N ALA A 41 55.97 -1.61 34.00
CA ALA A 41 55.40 -1.04 32.80
C ALA A 41 53.90 -0.81 33.05
N ALA A 42 53.46 0.45 32.99
CA ALA A 42 52.11 0.72 32.53
C ALA A 42 52.02 0.20 31.09
N GLU A 43 50.93 -0.48 30.74
CA GLU A 43 50.65 -0.77 29.34
C GLU A 43 50.52 0.56 28.61
N ALA A 44 51.46 0.83 27.70
CA ALA A 44 51.32 1.93 26.77
C ALA A 44 50.14 1.58 25.87
N ALA A 45 49.05 2.35 25.99
CA ALA A 45 47.95 2.28 25.04
C ALA A 45 48.52 2.45 23.62
N GLU A 46 48.12 1.57 22.71
CA GLU A 46 48.44 1.78 21.30
C GLU A 46 47.83 3.13 20.86
N PRO A 47 48.49 3.86 19.94
CA PRO A 47 47.99 5.16 19.51
C PRO A 47 46.60 4.97 18.89
N VAL A 48 45.61 5.66 19.47
CA VAL A 48 44.25 5.78 18.91
C VAL A 48 44.38 6.11 17.43
N ALA A 49 43.73 5.33 16.57
CA ALA A 49 43.80 5.53 15.13
C ALA A 49 43.44 6.99 14.80
N VAL A 50 44.36 7.67 14.12
CA VAL A 50 44.13 9.06 13.69
C VAL A 50 42.96 9.04 12.72
N TRP A 51 41.94 9.87 13.00
CA TRP A 51 40.81 10.02 12.10
C TRP A 51 41.30 10.40 10.69
N PRO A 52 40.95 9.65 9.64
CA PRO A 52 41.45 9.91 8.29
C PRO A 52 40.69 11.08 7.67
N ASP A 53 41.23 12.29 7.74
CA ASP A 53 40.64 13.44 7.04
C ASP A 53 40.59 13.18 5.51
N PRO A 54 39.45 13.42 4.82
CA PRO A 54 39.33 13.12 3.40
C PRO A 54 40.34 13.87 2.51
N PRO A 55 40.89 13.24 1.44
CA PRO A 55 41.99 13.82 0.66
C PRO A 55 41.68 15.15 -0.05
N ASN A 56 40.40 15.49 -0.25
CA ASN A 56 39.95 16.73 -0.88
C ASN A 56 39.82 17.91 0.10
N GLY A 57 39.94 17.68 1.42
CA GLY A 57 39.78 18.71 2.45
C GLY A 57 38.34 19.11 2.76
N HIS A 58 37.35 18.36 2.25
CA HIS A 58 35.96 18.45 2.67
C HIS A 58 35.68 17.34 3.72
N PRO A 59 34.73 17.52 4.66
CA PRO A 59 34.31 16.44 5.54
C PRO A 59 33.56 15.36 4.75
N GLU A 60 33.35 14.21 5.38
CA GLU A 60 32.85 12.98 4.75
C GLU A 60 31.47 13.18 4.09
N TRP A 61 30.55 13.90 4.73
CA TRP A 61 29.15 14.11 4.27
C TRP A 61 28.95 15.04 3.06
N ARG A 62 30.02 15.54 2.43
CA ARG A 62 29.88 16.43 1.25
C ARG A 62 31.06 16.37 0.29
N HIS A 63 30.76 16.44 -1.00
CA HIS A 63 31.73 16.32 -2.10
C HIS A 63 32.55 15.01 -2.06
N ASN A 64 32.04 13.98 -1.38
CA ASN A 64 32.74 12.77 -0.95
C ASN A 64 31.84 11.52 -1.05
N ILE A 65 30.93 11.45 -2.03
CA ILE A 65 29.99 10.33 -2.28
C ILE A 65 30.60 8.90 -2.29
N GLU A 66 31.92 8.76 -2.47
CA GLU A 66 32.66 7.49 -2.33
C GLU A 66 32.97 7.10 -0.87
N ILE A 67 32.77 8.00 0.09
CA ILE A 67 33.07 7.88 1.54
C ILE A 67 31.77 7.86 2.36
N PHE A 68 30.91 6.89 2.05
CA PHE A 68 29.63 6.67 2.74
C PHE A 68 29.78 6.02 4.14
N GLU A 69 30.99 5.58 4.52
CA GLU A 69 31.27 5.02 5.85
C GLU A 69 32.71 5.23 6.33
N VAL A 70 32.89 5.33 7.66
CA VAL A 70 34.21 5.27 8.33
C VAL A 70 34.08 4.39 9.59
N ASN A 71 34.94 3.37 9.70
CA ASN A 71 35.00 2.37 10.79
C ASN A 71 33.72 1.53 11.04
N SER A 72 32.74 1.63 10.16
CA SER A 72 31.55 0.78 10.13
C SER A 72 31.93 -0.71 10.00
N GLN A 73 31.16 -1.59 10.64
CA GLN A 73 31.37 -3.04 10.55
C GLN A 73 30.73 -3.60 9.27
N PRO A 74 31.35 -4.58 8.57
CA PRO A 74 30.80 -5.15 7.36
C PRO A 74 29.40 -5.76 7.58
N PRO A 75 28.42 -5.52 6.69
CA PRO A 75 27.06 -6.04 6.84
C PRO A 75 26.97 -7.55 7.10
N HIS A 76 25.97 -7.94 7.89
CA HIS A 76 25.72 -9.32 8.31
C HIS A 76 24.23 -9.61 8.46
N ALA A 77 23.88 -10.90 8.48
CA ALA A 77 22.50 -11.30 8.76
C ALA A 77 22.02 -10.76 10.12
N THR A 78 20.74 -10.41 10.21
CA THR A 78 20.12 -10.00 11.48
C THR A 78 20.17 -11.16 12.50
N PHE A 79 20.88 -10.96 13.63
CA PHE A 79 20.87 -11.90 14.76
C PHE A 79 21.12 -11.18 16.10
N MET A 80 20.98 -11.92 17.19
CA MET A 80 21.42 -11.51 18.52
C MET A 80 22.08 -12.72 19.23
N PRO A 81 23.20 -12.57 19.96
CA PRO A 81 23.72 -13.64 20.81
C PRO A 81 22.75 -13.96 21.95
N TYR A 82 22.58 -15.25 22.27
CA TYR A 82 21.74 -15.74 23.36
C TYR A 82 22.56 -16.51 24.40
N ARG A 83 22.10 -16.52 25.66
CA ARG A 83 22.81 -17.22 26.75
C ARG A 83 22.69 -18.75 26.66
N ASP A 84 21.56 -19.24 26.16
CA ASP A 84 21.18 -20.65 26.16
C ASP A 84 20.22 -20.98 25.00
N LEU A 85 19.93 -22.27 24.86
CA LEU A 85 19.01 -22.81 23.86
C LEU A 85 17.55 -22.31 24.05
N GLY A 86 17.12 -22.05 25.28
CA GLY A 86 15.75 -21.61 25.58
C GLY A 86 15.48 -20.22 25.00
N GLN A 87 16.40 -19.27 25.20
CA GLN A 87 16.31 -17.95 24.56
C GLN A 87 16.45 -18.03 23.04
N ALA A 88 17.37 -18.85 22.51
CA ALA A 88 17.52 -19.04 21.07
C ALA A 88 16.29 -19.67 20.38
N LEU A 89 15.48 -20.46 21.11
CA LEU A 89 14.21 -21.00 20.59
C LEU A 89 13.03 -20.03 20.74
N ALA A 90 13.10 -19.09 21.69
CA ALA A 90 12.19 -17.95 21.74
C ALA A 90 12.45 -17.01 20.55
N ALA A 91 13.74 -16.75 20.27
CA ALA A 91 14.25 -15.86 19.23
C ALA A 91 13.84 -14.38 19.41
N ASP A 92 13.56 -13.97 20.64
CA ASP A 92 13.34 -12.56 21.00
C ASP A 92 14.69 -11.85 21.18
N ARG A 93 15.05 -11.00 20.21
CA ARG A 93 16.31 -10.23 20.23
C ARG A 93 16.40 -9.26 21.43
N THR A 94 15.27 -8.87 22.03
CA THR A 94 15.22 -7.87 23.12
C THR A 94 15.51 -8.47 24.50
N ASP A 95 15.14 -9.73 24.76
CA ASP A 95 15.42 -10.45 26.03
C ASP A 95 16.89 -10.94 26.16
N SER A 96 17.79 -10.59 25.23
CA SER A 96 19.17 -11.04 25.31
C SER A 96 19.95 -10.35 26.44
N PRO A 97 20.61 -11.11 27.36
CA PRO A 97 21.53 -10.52 28.34
C PRO A 97 22.84 -10.01 27.72
N TYR A 98 23.00 -10.18 26.40
CA TYR A 98 24.08 -9.61 25.61
C TYR A 98 23.63 -8.39 24.79
N ARG A 99 22.41 -7.88 24.99
CA ARG A 99 21.90 -6.59 24.48
C ARG A 99 21.78 -5.57 25.63
N LEU A 100 21.92 -4.29 25.31
CA LEU A 100 21.57 -3.14 26.16
C LEU A 100 20.92 -2.07 25.30
N ASP A 101 19.64 -1.80 25.49
CA ASP A 101 18.93 -0.76 24.75
C ASP A 101 19.39 0.65 25.14
N LEU A 102 19.59 1.50 24.13
CA LEU A 102 19.86 2.93 24.26
C LEU A 102 18.66 3.79 23.83
N ASP A 103 17.52 3.18 23.52
CA ASP A 103 16.23 3.86 23.31
C ASP A 103 15.76 4.60 24.58
N GLY A 104 14.86 5.57 24.42
CA GLY A 104 14.33 6.45 25.46
C GLY A 104 14.78 7.90 25.28
N THR A 105 14.88 8.66 26.36
CA THR A 105 15.19 10.11 26.31
C THR A 105 16.69 10.38 26.11
N TRP A 106 17.02 11.25 25.17
CA TRP A 106 18.36 11.78 24.93
C TRP A 106 18.37 13.30 25.09
N ARG A 107 19.51 13.90 25.43
CA ARG A 107 19.73 15.34 25.31
C ARG A 107 19.85 15.71 23.84
N PHE A 108 19.29 16.85 23.46
CA PHE A 108 19.21 17.26 22.06
C PHE A 108 19.45 18.76 21.87
N GLN A 109 20.14 19.10 20.79
CA GLN A 109 20.24 20.44 20.22
C GLN A 109 20.06 20.37 18.70
N HIS A 110 19.57 21.47 18.13
CA HIS A 110 19.25 21.59 16.70
C HIS A 110 19.73 22.94 16.17
N VAL A 111 20.32 22.93 14.97
CA VAL A 111 20.65 24.15 14.21
C VAL A 111 20.26 23.98 12.75
N ASP A 112 19.84 25.06 12.09
CA ASP A 112 19.37 25.02 10.69
C ASP A 112 20.51 24.91 9.67
N ARG A 113 21.75 25.21 10.10
CA ARG A 113 22.94 25.34 9.27
C ARG A 113 24.12 24.53 9.85
N PRO A 114 24.88 23.79 9.02
CA PRO A 114 26.04 23.03 9.47
C PRO A 114 27.14 23.86 10.15
N ASP A 115 27.31 25.11 9.74
CA ASP A 115 28.33 26.02 10.26
C ASP A 115 28.01 26.55 11.68
N ASP A 116 26.75 26.46 12.11
CA ASP A 116 26.27 27.05 13.37
C ASP A 116 26.20 26.03 14.53
N ARG A 117 26.53 24.75 14.27
CA ARG A 117 26.54 23.66 15.27
C ARG A 117 27.70 23.79 16.25
N ASP A 118 27.59 23.22 17.45
CA ASP A 118 28.70 23.18 18.41
C ASP A 118 29.74 22.11 17.99
N PRO A 119 30.96 22.47 17.54
CA PRO A 119 31.95 21.50 17.09
C PRO A 119 32.53 20.66 18.23
N ASP A 120 32.45 21.14 19.48
CA ASP A 120 33.03 20.50 20.66
C ASP A 120 31.99 19.68 21.45
N PHE A 121 30.73 19.62 20.98
CA PHE A 121 29.56 19.07 21.69
C PHE A 121 29.73 17.64 22.24
N HIS A 122 30.68 16.87 21.71
CA HIS A 122 31.01 15.52 22.15
C HIS A 122 31.87 15.47 23.43
N GLY A 123 32.31 16.61 23.97
CA GLY A 123 33.18 16.70 25.14
C GLY A 123 32.56 16.12 26.42
N ILE A 124 33.35 15.33 27.16
CA ILE A 124 32.88 14.63 28.37
C ILE A 124 32.58 15.55 29.56
N ASP A 125 33.20 16.73 29.61
CA ASP A 125 33.06 17.71 30.69
C ASP A 125 31.99 18.80 30.39
N ILE A 126 31.23 18.66 29.30
CA ILE A 126 30.18 19.61 28.92
C ILE A 126 28.93 19.40 29.79
N ASP A 127 28.42 20.50 30.36
CA ASP A 127 27.12 20.53 31.04
C ASP A 127 25.99 20.64 30.00
N ASP A 128 25.39 19.50 29.67
CA ASP A 128 24.17 19.40 28.85
C ASP A 128 22.88 19.55 29.66
N GLY A 129 22.96 19.97 30.93
CA GLY A 129 21.84 20.09 31.85
C GLY A 129 20.71 20.99 31.33
N SER A 130 21.06 22.04 30.59
CA SER A 130 20.17 23.02 29.97
C SER A 130 19.73 22.69 28.54
N TRP A 131 20.22 21.59 27.95
CA TRP A 131 19.78 21.13 26.65
C TRP A 131 18.35 20.59 26.72
N ASP A 132 17.63 20.71 25.62
CA ASP A 132 16.33 20.06 25.45
C ASP A 132 16.48 18.52 25.48
N THR A 133 15.35 17.83 25.44
CA THR A 133 15.31 16.37 25.39
C THR A 133 14.37 15.86 24.30
N ILE A 134 14.82 14.85 23.57
CA ILE A 134 14.05 14.18 22.51
C ILE A 134 13.93 12.67 22.82
N PRO A 135 12.80 12.01 22.50
CA PRO A 135 12.76 10.55 22.48
C PRO A 135 13.58 9.99 21.31
N VAL A 136 14.20 8.83 21.52
CA VAL A 136 14.86 8.02 20.49
C VAL A 136 14.29 6.60 20.60
N PRO A 137 13.82 5.98 19.50
CA PRO A 137 13.73 6.54 18.15
C PRO A 137 12.66 7.63 18.00
N SER A 138 12.92 8.61 17.12
CA SER A 138 11.93 9.59 16.61
C SER A 138 12.43 10.34 15.37
N SER A 139 11.54 11.10 14.73
CA SER A 139 11.91 12.14 13.77
C SER A 139 11.72 13.53 14.40
N TRP A 140 12.73 14.39 14.33
CA TRP A 140 12.74 15.63 15.13
C TRP A 140 11.67 16.66 14.72
N GLN A 141 11.22 16.59 13.45
CA GLN A 141 10.12 17.41 12.93
C GLN A 141 8.80 17.22 13.68
N LEU A 142 8.55 16.02 14.23
CA LEU A 142 7.36 15.72 15.03
C LEU A 142 7.49 16.19 16.48
N HIS A 143 8.66 16.70 16.87
CA HIS A 143 8.99 17.19 18.21
C HIS A 143 9.24 18.71 18.25
N GLY A 144 8.87 19.45 17.19
CA GLY A 144 8.88 20.91 17.16
C GLY A 144 10.19 21.54 16.69
N TYR A 145 11.12 20.75 16.16
CA TYR A 145 12.34 21.24 15.51
C TYR A 145 12.14 21.22 14.00
N ASP A 146 12.35 22.35 13.32
CA ASP A 146 12.21 22.43 11.86
C ASP A 146 10.80 21.98 11.38
N PHE A 147 10.63 21.53 10.14
CA PHE A 147 9.35 21.10 9.56
C PHE A 147 9.48 19.88 8.62
N PRO A 148 8.44 19.01 8.54
CA PRO A 148 8.33 17.99 7.50
C PRO A 148 8.28 18.63 6.11
N ILE A 149 8.80 17.95 5.09
CA ILE A 149 8.73 18.40 3.70
C ILE A 149 8.16 17.25 2.87
N TYR A 150 7.16 17.53 2.03
CA TYR A 150 6.69 16.55 1.05
C TYR A 150 7.01 16.99 -0.39
N VAL A 151 7.74 16.14 -1.10
CA VAL A 151 8.12 16.30 -2.51
C VAL A 151 8.08 14.93 -3.16
N ASN A 152 7.65 14.91 -4.43
CA ASN A 152 7.84 13.78 -5.33
C ASN A 152 9.24 13.91 -5.98
N ILE A 153 9.33 14.27 -7.27
CA ILE A 153 10.55 14.29 -8.09
C ILE A 153 11.62 15.35 -7.69
N ALA A 154 11.26 16.36 -6.92
CA ALA A 154 12.13 17.52 -6.69
C ALA A 154 12.84 17.44 -5.34
N TYR A 155 14.18 17.45 -5.33
CA TYR A 155 14.94 17.50 -4.08
C TYR A 155 14.53 18.68 -3.18
N PRO A 156 14.42 18.49 -1.85
CA PRO A 156 13.97 19.53 -0.91
C PRO A 156 14.74 20.86 -0.97
N TRP A 157 16.01 20.82 -1.39
CA TRP A 157 16.91 21.97 -1.48
C TRP A 157 16.92 22.69 -2.84
N TRP A 158 16.03 22.33 -3.76
CA TRP A 158 15.85 23.03 -5.03
C TRP A 158 14.78 24.12 -4.96
N GLY A 159 14.66 24.90 -6.04
CA GLY A 159 13.60 25.90 -6.21
C GLY A 159 13.66 27.05 -5.20
N GLY A 160 12.48 27.52 -4.80
CA GLY A 160 12.35 28.56 -3.78
C GLY A 160 12.58 28.03 -2.36
N GLY A 161 12.23 26.75 -2.12
CA GLY A 161 12.31 26.06 -0.82
C GLY A 161 13.73 26.06 -0.26
N GLY A 162 14.68 25.45 -0.98
CA GLY A 162 16.10 25.39 -0.60
C GLY A 162 16.89 26.68 -0.78
N HIS A 163 16.28 27.83 -0.49
CA HIS A 163 16.89 29.16 -0.59
C HIS A 163 17.54 29.47 -1.95
N SER A 164 17.14 28.73 -3.00
CA SER A 164 17.72 28.76 -4.34
C SER A 164 19.24 28.53 -4.39
N GLU A 165 19.78 27.71 -3.48
CA GLU A 165 21.17 27.23 -3.56
C GLU A 165 21.41 26.38 -4.81
N ALA A 166 20.43 25.53 -5.16
CA ALA A 166 20.46 24.67 -6.34
C ALA A 166 21.78 23.90 -6.59
N PRO A 167 22.37 23.23 -5.56
CA PRO A 167 23.52 22.36 -5.75
C PRO A 167 23.19 21.21 -6.71
N LEU A 168 24.23 20.65 -7.33
CA LEU A 168 24.16 19.46 -8.19
C LEU A 168 25.03 18.35 -7.58
N PRO A 169 24.72 17.06 -7.81
CA PRO A 169 25.48 15.97 -7.19
C PRO A 169 26.99 16.03 -7.50
N PRO A 170 27.89 15.81 -6.53
CA PRO A 170 27.69 15.48 -5.11
C PRO A 170 27.79 16.72 -4.17
N GLU A 171 27.43 17.91 -4.63
CA GLU A 171 27.32 19.10 -3.78
C GLU A 171 26.02 19.08 -2.95
N VAL A 172 25.99 19.77 -1.81
CA VAL A 172 24.88 19.75 -0.83
C VAL A 172 24.49 21.16 -0.41
N PRO A 173 23.26 21.40 0.10
CA PRO A 173 22.88 22.69 0.65
C PRO A 173 23.69 23.05 1.91
N MET A 174 23.95 24.34 2.10
CA MET A 174 24.73 24.92 3.19
C MET A 174 24.04 26.11 3.88
N LEU A 175 23.04 26.73 3.24
CA LEU A 175 22.21 27.78 3.85
C LEU A 175 21.07 27.21 4.69
N PHE A 176 20.58 26.02 4.32
CA PHE A 176 19.62 25.23 5.08
C PHE A 176 19.94 23.74 4.94
N ASN A 177 20.61 23.19 5.95
CA ASN A 177 20.92 21.76 6.05
C ASN A 177 20.97 21.41 7.54
N PRO A 178 19.79 21.20 8.16
CA PRO A 178 19.68 21.12 9.60
C PRO A 178 20.48 19.96 10.21
N VAL A 179 21.06 20.23 11.38
CA VAL A 179 21.90 19.30 12.13
C VAL A 179 21.33 19.07 13.53
N GLY A 180 21.08 17.80 13.86
CA GLY A 180 20.66 17.36 15.18
C GLY A 180 21.83 16.77 15.97
N GLN A 181 22.16 17.38 17.11
CA GLN A 181 23.22 16.92 18.01
C GLN A 181 22.60 16.24 19.24
N TYR A 182 22.90 14.96 19.44
CA TYR A 182 22.34 14.11 20.48
C TYR A 182 23.42 13.73 21.51
N ARG A 183 23.07 13.69 22.80
CA ARG A 183 23.94 13.18 23.88
C ARG A 183 23.16 12.27 24.83
N ARG A 184 23.78 11.17 25.29
CA ARG A 184 23.23 10.28 26.32
C ARG A 184 24.34 9.58 27.10
N THR A 185 24.10 9.32 28.38
CA THR A 185 24.96 8.46 29.19
C THR A 185 24.40 7.04 29.30
N PHE A 186 25.28 6.05 29.46
CA PHE A 186 24.92 4.65 29.68
C PHE A 186 25.92 3.96 30.60
N GLU A 187 25.53 2.85 31.22
CA GLU A 187 26.43 2.01 32.02
C GLU A 187 26.57 0.62 31.39
N LEU A 188 27.81 0.14 31.25
CA LEU A 188 28.05 -1.21 30.73
C LEU A 188 27.75 -2.29 31.77
N PRO A 189 27.02 -3.37 31.41
CA PRO A 189 26.81 -4.50 32.30
C PRO A 189 28.14 -5.13 32.73
N ALA A 190 28.34 -5.33 34.04
CA ALA A 190 29.59 -5.89 34.56
C ALA A 190 29.92 -7.29 34.00
N ALA A 191 28.91 -8.04 33.55
CA ALA A 191 29.05 -9.33 32.89
C ALA A 191 29.69 -9.25 31.49
N TRP A 192 29.81 -8.06 30.90
CA TRP A 192 30.40 -7.86 29.57
C TRP A 192 31.93 -7.64 29.60
N ARG A 193 32.55 -7.61 30.78
CA ARG A 193 34.00 -7.42 30.92
C ARG A 193 34.79 -8.47 30.13
N GLY A 194 35.62 -8.02 29.18
CA GLY A 194 36.44 -8.89 28.32
C GLY A 194 35.72 -9.44 27.07
N ARG A 195 34.50 -8.97 26.80
CA ARG A 195 33.78 -9.16 25.52
C ARG A 195 34.09 -7.99 24.57
N ARG A 196 33.83 -8.17 23.27
CA ARG A 196 33.74 -7.05 22.33
C ARG A 196 32.39 -6.36 22.51
N ILE A 197 32.34 -5.04 22.44
CA ILE A 197 31.15 -4.20 22.60
C ILE A 197 30.87 -3.51 21.27
N HIS A 198 29.74 -3.84 20.66
CA HIS A 198 29.29 -3.27 19.40
C HIS A 198 28.14 -2.31 19.66
N LEU A 199 28.18 -1.14 19.03
CA LEU A 199 27.09 -0.19 18.95
C LEU A 199 26.35 -0.40 17.63
N HIS A 200 25.02 -0.51 17.70
CA HIS A 200 24.15 -0.71 16.55
C HIS A 200 23.09 0.40 16.49
N PHE A 201 23.01 1.08 15.36
CA PHE A 201 21.89 1.94 14.98
C PHE A 201 21.09 1.22 13.89
N GLU A 202 19.80 0.96 14.12
CA GLU A 202 18.96 0.20 13.17
C GLU A 202 18.43 1.09 12.01
N GLY A 203 18.62 2.42 12.12
CA GLY A 203 18.36 3.42 11.07
C GLY A 203 18.46 4.87 11.58
N VAL A 204 19.18 5.73 10.85
CA VAL A 204 19.38 7.16 11.13
C VAL A 204 19.32 7.92 9.82
N LYS A 205 18.45 8.93 9.68
CA LYS A 205 18.29 9.68 8.44
C LYS A 205 18.88 11.11 8.56
N ALA A 206 19.78 11.55 7.68
CA ALA A 206 20.29 10.90 6.46
C ALA A 206 21.74 10.39 6.55
N ALA A 207 22.59 11.05 7.34
CA ALA A 207 23.92 10.57 7.70
C ALA A 207 24.32 11.05 9.10
N PHE A 208 25.29 10.39 9.72
CA PHE A 208 25.73 10.76 11.07
C PHE A 208 27.18 10.42 11.39
N TYR A 209 27.76 11.20 12.30
CA TYR A 209 28.97 10.85 13.05
C TYR A 209 28.61 10.39 14.46
N VAL A 210 29.46 9.56 15.04
CA VAL A 210 29.32 9.10 16.43
C VAL A 210 30.63 9.20 17.21
N TRP A 211 30.51 9.60 18.48
CA TRP A 211 31.59 9.67 19.45
C TRP A 211 31.25 8.85 20.71
N ILE A 212 32.26 8.23 21.30
CA ILE A 212 32.20 7.55 22.59
C ILE A 212 33.25 8.17 23.50
N ASN A 213 32.83 8.64 24.68
CA ASN A 213 33.69 9.29 25.67
C ASN A 213 34.58 10.39 25.06
N GLY A 214 34.01 11.22 24.19
CA GLY A 214 34.70 12.30 23.48
C GLY A 214 35.61 11.88 22.32
N THR A 215 35.80 10.59 22.07
CA THR A 215 36.57 10.07 20.92
C THR A 215 35.63 9.82 19.75
N ARG A 216 35.91 10.38 18.57
CA ARG A 216 35.15 10.14 17.34
C ARG A 216 35.41 8.70 16.86
N VAL A 217 34.38 7.86 16.77
CA VAL A 217 34.53 6.42 16.47
C VAL A 217 34.14 6.04 15.05
N GLY A 218 33.17 6.71 14.43
CA GLY A 218 32.75 6.38 13.07
C GLY A 218 31.79 7.37 12.41
N TYR A 219 31.52 7.12 11.13
CA TYR A 219 30.63 7.87 10.24
C TYR A 219 29.83 6.89 9.36
N ARG A 220 28.57 7.20 9.03
CA ARG A 220 27.75 6.39 8.10
C ARG A 220 26.64 7.19 7.41
N GLU A 221 26.39 6.86 6.15
CA GLU A 221 25.23 7.22 5.34
C GLU A 221 24.34 5.99 5.03
N GLY A 222 23.12 6.20 4.53
CA GLY A 222 22.24 5.14 4.03
C GLY A 222 21.13 4.77 5.01
N SER A 223 20.10 5.60 5.06
CA SER A 223 19.19 5.75 6.21
C SER A 223 18.48 4.47 6.69
N TYR A 224 18.16 3.57 5.77
CA TYR A 224 17.24 2.45 6.00
C TYR A 224 17.95 1.10 6.24
N THR A 225 19.28 1.09 6.33
CA THR A 225 20.07 -0.11 6.69
C THR A 225 20.91 0.14 7.93
N PRO A 226 21.20 -0.88 8.77
CA PRO A 226 21.89 -0.65 10.03
C PRO A 226 23.33 -0.17 9.88
N ALA A 227 23.78 0.58 10.88
CA ALA A 227 25.16 1.03 11.06
C ALA A 227 25.73 0.43 12.35
N GLU A 228 26.89 -0.22 12.26
CA GLU A 228 27.53 -0.87 13.41
C GLU A 228 28.97 -0.42 13.62
N PHE A 229 29.38 -0.25 14.88
CA PHE A 229 30.74 0.14 15.25
C PHE A 229 31.24 -0.71 16.42
N ASP A 230 32.44 -1.28 16.33
CA ASP A 230 33.10 -1.91 17.48
C ASP A 230 33.70 -0.81 18.37
N ILE A 231 33.08 -0.56 19.51
CA ILE A 231 33.44 0.50 20.47
C ILE A 231 34.24 -0.03 21.66
N THR A 232 34.68 -1.29 21.63
CA THR A 232 35.32 -1.98 22.78
C THR A 232 36.45 -1.19 23.41
N ASP A 233 37.27 -0.56 22.58
CA ASP A 233 38.50 0.11 23.00
C ASP A 233 38.27 1.61 23.35
N HIS A 234 37.02 2.09 23.24
CA HIS A 234 36.58 3.45 23.57
C HIS A 234 35.71 3.53 24.84
N VAL A 235 35.23 2.39 25.35
CA VAL A 235 34.38 2.29 26.55
C VAL A 235 35.15 1.87 27.80
N HIS A 236 34.62 2.22 28.97
CA HIS A 236 35.15 1.80 30.27
C HIS A 236 34.06 1.34 31.23
N ALA A 237 34.46 0.81 32.39
CA ALA A 237 33.53 0.45 33.45
C ALA A 237 32.86 1.71 34.06
N GLY A 238 31.60 1.57 34.47
CA GLY A 238 30.78 2.68 34.98
C GLY A 238 30.08 3.45 33.86
N THR A 239 29.82 4.73 34.10
CA THR A 239 29.14 5.64 33.19
C THR A 239 30.01 5.99 31.98
N ASN A 240 29.47 5.84 30.78
CA ASN A 240 30.06 6.26 29.51
C ASN A 240 29.14 7.31 28.85
N LEU A 241 29.69 8.14 27.97
CA LEU A 241 28.96 9.09 27.12
C LEU A 241 28.93 8.60 25.68
N ILE A 242 27.76 8.62 25.05
CA ILE A 242 27.58 8.59 23.59
C ILE A 242 27.12 9.98 23.13
N ALA A 243 27.71 10.45 22.04
CA ALA A 243 27.30 11.66 21.33
C ALA A 243 27.17 11.37 19.83
N VAL A 244 26.16 11.94 19.18
CA VAL A 244 25.82 11.68 17.76
C VAL A 244 25.47 13.00 17.08
N GLU A 245 26.01 13.23 15.89
CA GLU A 245 25.73 14.41 15.05
C GLU A 245 25.08 13.93 13.75
N VAL A 246 23.79 14.26 13.55
CA VAL A 246 22.98 13.80 12.41
C VAL A 246 22.71 14.95 11.45
N TYR A 247 22.99 14.74 10.17
CA TYR A 247 22.77 15.70 9.09
C TYR A 247 21.48 15.37 8.31
N ARG A 248 20.70 16.41 7.97
CA ARG A 248 19.46 16.27 7.18
C ARG A 248 19.72 16.00 5.70
N PHE A 249 20.70 16.69 5.08
CA PHE A 249 21.00 16.59 3.64
C PHE A 249 22.52 16.41 3.35
N PRO A 250 23.11 15.24 3.67
CA PRO A 250 24.43 14.82 3.21
C PRO A 250 24.42 14.49 1.70
N ASP A 251 25.59 14.26 1.08
CA ASP A 251 25.62 13.89 -0.34
C ASP A 251 25.07 12.48 -0.61
N GLY A 252 25.09 11.58 0.37
CA GLY A 252 24.34 10.32 0.32
C GLY A 252 22.81 10.47 0.15
N ASP A 253 22.20 11.61 0.47
CA ASP A 253 20.74 11.84 0.32
C ASP A 253 20.33 12.09 -1.14
N TRP A 254 21.30 12.33 -2.05
CA TRP A 254 21.07 12.26 -3.51
C TRP A 254 20.62 10.87 -4.00
N LEU A 255 20.72 9.83 -3.15
CA LEU A 255 20.30 8.46 -3.42
C LEU A 255 18.97 8.10 -2.73
N GLU A 256 18.32 9.07 -2.07
CA GLU A 256 17.11 8.88 -1.24
C GLU A 256 15.98 9.85 -1.65
N ASP A 257 15.73 9.91 -2.96
CA ASP A 257 14.77 10.82 -3.57
C ASP A 257 13.34 10.26 -3.73
N GLN A 258 12.91 9.40 -2.80
CA GLN A 258 11.58 8.77 -2.84
C GLN A 258 10.43 9.80 -2.73
N ASP A 259 9.30 9.49 -3.38
CA ASP A 259 8.02 10.21 -3.25
C ASP A 259 7.35 9.95 -1.88
N MET A 260 7.90 10.55 -0.83
CA MET A 260 7.49 10.34 0.56
C MET A 260 7.66 11.61 1.41
N ILE A 261 7.06 11.63 2.61
CA ILE A 261 7.28 12.70 3.59
C ILE A 261 8.73 12.64 4.15
N ARG A 262 9.55 13.64 3.80
CA ARG A 262 10.99 13.72 4.12
C ARG A 262 11.24 14.16 5.57
N LEU A 263 11.38 13.18 6.46
CA LEU A 263 11.72 13.33 7.88
C LEU A 263 13.20 13.05 8.18
N SER A 264 13.68 13.33 9.40
CA SER A 264 15.11 13.17 9.77
C SER A 264 15.32 12.85 11.26
N GLY A 265 16.49 12.28 11.59
CA GLY A 265 16.87 11.92 12.96
C GLY A 265 17.15 10.43 13.15
N ILE A 266 17.34 10.03 14.41
CA ILE A 266 17.50 8.62 14.81
C ILE A 266 16.11 7.98 14.88
N PHE A 267 15.60 7.49 13.75
CA PHE A 267 14.20 7.07 13.59
C PHE A 267 13.94 5.58 13.81
N ARG A 268 14.98 4.76 13.99
CA ARG A 268 14.89 3.34 14.41
C ARG A 268 15.79 3.08 15.63
N PRO A 269 15.58 1.95 16.36
CA PRO A 269 16.25 1.70 17.64
C PRO A 269 17.77 1.81 17.66
N VAL A 270 18.30 2.14 18.82
CA VAL A 270 19.74 2.15 19.12
C VAL A 270 20.03 1.22 20.30
N PHE A 271 21.02 0.36 20.17
CA PHE A 271 21.41 -0.55 21.24
C PHE A 271 22.90 -0.90 21.17
N LEU A 272 23.45 -1.33 22.31
CA LEU A 272 24.70 -2.05 22.35
C LEU A 272 24.43 -3.56 22.35
N TYR A 273 25.36 -4.33 21.80
CA TYR A 273 25.42 -5.76 22.04
C TYR A 273 26.85 -6.25 22.27
N SER A 274 27.03 -7.43 22.88
CA SER A 274 28.36 -7.94 23.21
C SER A 274 28.67 -9.33 22.66
N LEU A 275 29.85 -9.46 22.05
CA LEU A 275 30.34 -10.68 21.43
C LEU A 275 31.53 -11.27 22.20
N PRO A 276 31.72 -12.61 22.24
CA PRO A 276 33.02 -13.17 22.61
C PRO A 276 34.09 -12.73 21.60
N THR A 277 35.36 -12.72 22.00
CA THR A 277 36.47 -12.30 21.11
C THR A 277 36.53 -13.12 19.82
N VAL A 278 36.31 -14.44 19.92
CA VAL A 278 36.10 -15.31 18.76
C VAL A 278 34.61 -15.57 18.64
N HIS A 279 34.00 -15.13 17.55
CA HIS A 279 32.54 -15.14 17.35
C HIS A 279 32.16 -15.53 15.92
N LEU A 280 30.92 -16.00 15.76
CA LEU A 280 30.19 -15.99 14.50
C LEU A 280 29.95 -14.53 14.12
N ARG A 281 30.60 -14.08 13.04
CA ARG A 281 30.44 -12.75 12.45
C ARG A 281 29.19 -12.72 11.58
N ASP A 282 28.98 -13.73 10.73
CA ASP A 282 27.65 -14.03 10.20
C ASP A 282 27.50 -15.44 9.61
N PHE A 283 26.30 -15.74 9.09
CA PHE A 283 25.97 -17.01 8.49
C PHE A 283 24.91 -16.86 7.38
N THR A 284 24.99 -17.73 6.37
CA THR A 284 23.95 -17.93 5.35
C THR A 284 23.31 -19.29 5.54
N LEU A 285 21.97 -19.34 5.49
CA LEU A 285 21.17 -20.55 5.46
C LEU A 285 20.54 -20.72 4.07
N THR A 286 20.69 -21.91 3.48
CA THR A 286 20.11 -22.20 2.15
C THR A 286 19.35 -23.51 2.18
N THR A 287 18.11 -23.49 1.69
CA THR A 287 17.19 -24.64 1.67
C THR A 287 17.02 -25.19 0.26
N THR A 288 17.90 -26.10 -0.15
CA THR A 288 17.80 -26.75 -1.48
C THR A 288 16.75 -27.85 -1.43
N LEU A 289 15.62 -27.68 -2.13
CA LEU A 289 14.58 -28.69 -2.23
C LEU A 289 14.96 -29.78 -3.24
N LYS A 290 14.53 -31.02 -2.99
CA LYS A 290 14.92 -32.23 -3.73
C LYS A 290 13.76 -33.22 -3.88
N ASP A 291 13.93 -34.18 -4.78
CA ASP A 291 13.03 -35.33 -4.96
C ASP A 291 11.56 -34.91 -5.16
N GLY A 292 11.33 -33.91 -6.01
CA GLY A 292 9.99 -33.34 -6.24
C GLY A 292 9.40 -32.69 -4.98
N TYR A 293 10.19 -31.87 -4.30
CA TYR A 293 9.83 -31.15 -3.07
C TYR A 293 9.55 -32.04 -1.84
N THR A 294 9.95 -33.32 -1.87
CA THR A 294 9.71 -34.25 -0.75
C THR A 294 10.86 -34.37 0.25
N ASN A 295 12.05 -33.89 -0.10
CA ASN A 295 13.21 -33.75 0.79
C ASN A 295 13.86 -32.38 0.57
N ALA A 296 14.73 -31.98 1.49
CA ALA A 296 15.59 -30.80 1.33
C ALA A 296 16.98 -31.06 1.91
N ASP A 297 17.96 -30.22 1.57
CA ASP A 297 19.15 -30.01 2.39
C ASP A 297 19.08 -28.61 3.02
N LEU A 298 19.42 -28.52 4.30
CA LEU A 298 19.77 -27.23 4.92
C LEU A 298 21.30 -27.09 4.88
N ALA A 299 21.78 -26.22 3.99
CA ALA A 299 23.17 -25.81 3.94
C ALA A 299 23.41 -24.64 4.90
N VAL A 300 24.55 -24.66 5.58
CA VAL A 300 24.98 -23.61 6.50
C VAL A 300 26.39 -23.18 6.11
N THR A 301 26.54 -21.92 5.74
CA THR A 301 27.85 -21.27 5.58
C THR A 301 28.05 -20.31 6.73
N ALA A 302 29.04 -20.56 7.60
CA ALA A 302 29.34 -19.74 8.77
C ALA A 302 30.69 -19.02 8.59
N ARG A 303 30.74 -17.75 8.98
CA ARG A 303 31.95 -16.92 9.02
C ARG A 303 32.33 -16.67 10.48
N VAL A 304 33.50 -17.15 10.90
CA VAL A 304 34.01 -17.04 12.27
C VAL A 304 35.23 -16.11 12.28
N ARG A 305 35.24 -15.12 13.17
CA ARG A 305 36.28 -14.08 13.30
C ARG A 305 36.91 -14.10 14.68
N ASP A 306 38.22 -13.84 14.77
CA ASP A 306 38.94 -13.51 16.02
C ASP A 306 39.23 -12.01 16.05
N SER A 307 38.48 -11.24 16.82
CA SER A 307 38.65 -9.78 16.98
C SER A 307 39.47 -9.43 18.23
N GLY A 308 40.63 -10.08 18.39
CA GLY A 308 41.52 -9.83 19.52
C GLY A 308 42.98 -10.13 19.22
N SER A 309 43.80 -10.17 20.27
CA SER A 309 45.22 -10.54 20.13
C SER A 309 45.37 -12.01 19.74
N ARG A 310 45.84 -12.21 18.50
CA ARG A 310 45.98 -13.47 17.75
C ARG A 310 45.94 -14.76 18.57
N ARG A 311 44.84 -15.51 18.42
CA ARG A 311 44.67 -16.85 19.00
C ARG A 311 45.05 -17.95 17.99
N SER A 312 44.92 -19.20 18.41
CA SER A 312 45.04 -20.37 17.54
C SER A 312 44.10 -21.49 18.02
N GLY A 313 43.68 -22.37 17.11
CA GLY A 313 42.88 -23.55 17.42
C GLY A 313 41.62 -23.67 16.58
N THR A 314 41.11 -24.89 16.48
CA THR A 314 39.92 -25.22 15.69
C THR A 314 38.65 -25.04 16.51
N TYR A 315 37.84 -24.05 16.15
CA TYR A 315 36.48 -23.86 16.66
C TYR A 315 35.51 -24.73 15.88
N THR A 316 34.37 -25.08 16.49
CA THR A 316 33.30 -25.85 15.83
C THR A 316 31.98 -25.10 15.93
N VAL A 317 31.31 -24.87 14.81
CA VAL A 317 29.93 -24.39 14.78
C VAL A 317 29.02 -25.62 14.72
N GLU A 318 28.19 -25.80 15.75
CA GLU A 318 27.13 -26.81 15.78
C GLU A 318 25.80 -26.18 15.41
N THR A 319 25.18 -26.61 14.31
CA THR A 319 23.83 -26.16 13.93
C THR A 319 22.82 -27.27 14.19
N GLN A 320 21.81 -26.98 15.01
CA GLN A 320 20.68 -27.87 15.26
C GLN A 320 19.39 -27.20 14.78
N LEU A 321 18.65 -27.90 13.91
CA LEU A 321 17.33 -27.49 13.46
C LEU A 321 16.25 -28.02 14.42
N TYR A 322 15.25 -27.19 14.69
CA TYR A 322 14.08 -27.49 15.52
C TYR A 322 12.79 -27.20 14.77
N ASP A 323 11.78 -28.06 14.94
CA ASP A 323 10.42 -27.87 14.42
C ASP A 323 9.60 -26.82 15.21
N ALA A 324 8.37 -26.56 14.78
CA ALA A 324 7.46 -25.60 15.44
C ALA A 324 7.12 -26.00 16.90
N ASP A 325 7.12 -27.30 17.20
CA ASP A 325 6.96 -27.87 18.55
C ASP A 325 8.28 -27.83 19.37
N ARG A 326 9.33 -27.17 18.86
CA ARG A 326 10.67 -27.05 19.44
C ARG A 326 11.39 -28.39 19.64
N ARG A 327 11.07 -29.40 18.83
CA ARG A 327 11.76 -30.71 18.84
C ARG A 327 12.91 -30.72 17.83
N PRO A 328 14.07 -31.32 18.16
CA PRO A 328 15.21 -31.38 17.25
C PRO A 328 14.91 -32.29 16.04
N VAL A 329 15.03 -31.75 14.83
CA VAL A 329 14.79 -32.48 13.57
C VAL A 329 15.84 -33.56 13.33
N TRP A 330 17.09 -33.30 13.72
CA TRP A 330 18.20 -34.25 13.62
C TRP A 330 18.58 -34.86 14.97
N PRO A 331 19.02 -36.14 15.02
CA PRO A 331 19.49 -36.79 16.25
C PRO A 331 20.88 -36.30 16.72
N ARG A 332 21.58 -35.52 15.89
CA ARG A 332 22.85 -34.83 16.16
C ARG A 332 22.86 -33.55 15.33
N PRO A 333 23.53 -32.47 15.77
CA PRO A 333 23.69 -31.27 14.96
C PRO A 333 24.49 -31.52 13.67
N LEU A 334 24.40 -30.59 12.72
CA LEU A 334 25.44 -30.38 11.70
C LEU A 334 26.68 -29.77 12.39
N ARG A 335 27.89 -30.10 11.94
CA ARG A 335 29.14 -29.62 12.53
C ARG A 335 30.09 -29.14 11.46
N VAL A 336 30.45 -27.86 11.48
CA VAL A 336 31.51 -27.29 10.63
C VAL A 336 32.65 -26.76 11.50
N THR A 337 33.88 -26.89 11.02
CA THR A 337 35.09 -26.52 11.77
C THR A 337 35.79 -25.31 11.14
N ALA A 338 36.16 -24.34 11.97
CA ALA A 338 36.90 -23.14 11.57
C ALA A 338 38.24 -23.10 12.33
N ASP A 339 39.37 -23.16 11.62
CA ASP A 339 40.70 -22.95 12.22
C ASP A 339 41.05 -21.46 12.20
N ILE A 340 40.81 -20.76 13.31
CA ILE A 340 41.08 -19.31 13.41
C ILE A 340 42.57 -18.96 13.34
N GLY A 341 43.47 -19.95 13.44
CA GLY A 341 44.90 -19.75 13.25
C GLY A 341 45.33 -19.63 11.78
N SER A 342 44.44 -19.99 10.84
CA SER A 342 44.69 -20.00 9.39
C SER A 342 44.68 -18.62 8.74
N VAL A 343 44.06 -17.63 9.38
CA VAL A 343 43.98 -16.23 8.92
C VAL A 343 44.52 -15.27 9.99
N PRO A 344 44.86 -14.01 9.63
CA PRO A 344 45.06 -12.93 10.58
C PRO A 344 43.83 -12.66 11.47
N PRO A 345 44.00 -12.11 12.69
CA PRO A 345 42.89 -11.55 13.45
C PRO A 345 42.22 -10.42 12.68
N GLY A 346 40.89 -10.30 12.82
CA GLY A 346 40.05 -9.41 12.01
C GLY A 346 39.51 -10.03 10.72
N ASP A 347 40.16 -11.06 10.17
CA ASP A 347 39.69 -11.78 8.98
C ASP A 347 38.69 -12.90 9.33
N ASP A 348 37.83 -13.26 8.36
CA ASP A 348 36.85 -14.33 8.49
C ASP A 348 37.42 -15.70 8.06
N VAL A 349 37.29 -16.71 8.93
CA VAL A 349 37.32 -18.12 8.50
C VAL A 349 35.93 -18.51 8.07
N THR A 350 35.75 -18.75 6.76
CA THR A 350 34.50 -19.28 6.21
C THR A 350 34.53 -20.81 6.21
N ALA A 351 33.51 -21.43 6.80
CA ALA A 351 33.32 -22.88 6.79
C ALA A 351 31.85 -23.21 6.52
N GLY A 352 31.58 -24.26 5.74
CA GLY A 352 30.21 -24.66 5.43
C GLY A 352 30.06 -26.14 5.08
N ASP A 353 28.87 -26.66 5.32
CA ASP A 353 28.43 -28.03 5.05
C ASP A 353 26.89 -28.06 4.96
N ALA A 354 26.30 -29.16 4.53
CA ALA A 354 24.85 -29.30 4.36
C ALA A 354 24.31 -30.61 4.97
N LYS A 355 23.01 -30.60 5.32
CA LYS A 355 22.38 -31.75 5.95
C LYS A 355 20.93 -31.97 5.53
N GLU A 356 20.63 -33.22 5.19
CA GLU A 356 19.31 -33.66 4.74
C GLU A 356 18.23 -33.42 5.81
N VAL A 357 17.12 -32.83 5.37
CA VAL A 357 15.85 -32.74 6.07
C VAL A 357 14.82 -33.52 5.25
N ARG A 358 14.29 -34.59 5.83
CA ARG A 358 13.32 -35.46 5.15
C ARG A 358 11.91 -34.96 5.37
N ARG A 359 11.14 -34.81 4.28
CA ARG A 359 9.74 -34.35 4.32
C ARG A 359 9.55 -33.08 5.18
N PRO A 360 10.28 -31.98 4.89
CA PRO A 360 10.04 -30.71 5.56
C PRO A 360 8.61 -30.22 5.30
N GLU A 361 8.01 -29.57 6.28
CA GLU A 361 6.84 -28.72 6.04
C GLU A 361 7.33 -27.49 5.24
N LEU A 362 6.77 -27.28 4.05
CA LEU A 362 7.22 -26.21 3.15
C LEU A 362 6.61 -24.86 3.56
N TRP A 363 7.39 -23.79 3.40
CA TRP A 363 6.92 -22.42 3.66
C TRP A 363 6.29 -21.81 2.41
N SER A 364 5.19 -21.09 2.61
CA SER A 364 4.53 -20.24 1.61
C SER A 364 3.71 -19.13 2.30
N ALA A 365 3.16 -18.19 1.53
CA ALA A 365 2.23 -17.18 2.05
C ALA A 365 0.87 -17.77 2.52
N GLU A 366 0.57 -19.02 2.15
CA GLU A 366 -0.65 -19.75 2.57
C GLU A 366 -0.39 -20.57 3.84
N HIS A 367 0.74 -21.26 3.88
CA HIS A 367 1.20 -22.10 4.99
C HIS A 367 2.62 -21.64 5.42
N PRO A 368 2.73 -20.67 6.34
CA PRO A 368 4.01 -20.10 6.78
C PRO A 368 4.73 -21.02 7.77
N ASN A 369 5.08 -22.24 7.34
CA ASN A 369 5.75 -23.23 8.17
C ASN A 369 7.19 -22.82 8.48
N LEU A 370 7.48 -22.54 9.75
CA LEU A 370 8.80 -22.12 10.22
C LEU A 370 9.46 -23.14 11.16
N TYR A 371 10.72 -23.41 10.87
CA TYR A 371 11.67 -24.07 11.75
C TYR A 371 12.57 -23.03 12.43
N THR A 372 13.35 -23.45 13.43
CA THR A 372 14.39 -22.61 14.04
C THR A 372 15.75 -23.30 13.94
N ALA A 373 16.70 -22.68 13.25
CA ALA A 373 18.10 -23.10 13.26
C ALA A 373 18.82 -22.42 14.41
N VAL A 374 19.37 -23.20 15.34
CA VAL A 374 20.20 -22.70 16.46
C VAL A 374 21.65 -23.06 16.17
N LEU A 375 22.52 -22.07 16.11
CA LEU A 375 23.95 -22.20 15.85
C LEU A 375 24.72 -21.96 17.14
N GLN A 376 25.55 -22.91 17.56
CA GLN A 376 26.42 -22.80 18.73
C GLN A 376 27.88 -22.84 18.33
N LEU A 377 28.61 -21.75 18.57
CA LEU A 377 30.06 -21.71 18.41
C LEU A 377 30.72 -22.34 19.64
N ARG A 378 31.53 -23.37 19.43
CA ARG A 378 32.35 -24.03 20.46
C ARG A 378 33.82 -23.73 20.25
N ASP A 379 34.50 -23.48 21.37
CA ASP A 379 35.95 -23.36 21.43
C ASP A 379 36.67 -24.73 21.29
N PRO A 380 38.01 -24.77 21.19
CA PRO A 380 38.78 -26.01 21.13
C PRO A 380 38.65 -26.93 22.36
N SER A 381 38.09 -26.45 23.48
CA SER A 381 37.77 -27.28 24.65
C SER A 381 36.39 -27.95 24.56
N GLY A 382 35.56 -27.54 23.59
CA GLY A 382 34.16 -27.95 23.42
C GLY A 382 33.15 -27.07 24.16
N THR A 383 33.59 -25.98 24.80
CA THR A 383 32.73 -25.05 25.53
C THR A 383 31.99 -24.13 24.56
N VAL A 384 30.67 -23.95 24.73
CA VAL A 384 29.89 -22.99 23.93
C VAL A 384 30.27 -21.57 24.35
N VAL A 385 30.75 -20.76 23.40
CA VAL A 385 31.13 -19.35 23.62
C VAL A 385 30.08 -18.37 23.07
N GLN A 386 29.27 -18.81 22.10
CA GLN A 386 28.16 -18.04 21.52
C GLN A 386 27.03 -18.99 21.10
N THR A 387 25.79 -18.58 21.30
CA THR A 387 24.60 -19.18 20.66
C THR A 387 23.89 -18.09 19.89
N VAL A 388 23.48 -18.35 18.64
CA VAL A 388 22.59 -17.49 17.84
C VAL A 388 21.51 -18.34 17.20
N SER A 389 20.48 -17.72 16.62
CA SER A 389 19.40 -18.44 15.93
C SER A 389 18.80 -17.62 14.80
N ALA A 390 18.23 -18.31 13.82
CA ALA A 390 17.37 -17.74 12.78
C ALA A 390 16.15 -18.64 12.53
N ARG A 391 15.06 -18.05 12.04
CA ARG A 391 13.93 -18.81 11.49
C ARG A 391 14.31 -19.37 10.12
N VAL A 392 13.72 -20.51 9.75
CA VAL A 392 13.96 -21.17 8.46
C VAL A 392 12.64 -21.66 7.90
N GLY A 393 12.26 -21.16 6.72
CA GLY A 393 11.17 -21.71 5.92
C GLY A 393 11.75 -22.50 4.74
N PHE A 394 11.36 -23.77 4.58
CA PHE A 394 11.81 -24.56 3.44
C PHE A 394 10.99 -24.17 2.20
N ARG A 395 11.59 -23.36 1.31
CA ARG A 395 10.92 -22.91 0.08
C ARG A 395 11.90 -22.81 -1.09
N GLU A 396 11.37 -22.90 -2.29
CA GLU A 396 12.05 -22.56 -3.54
C GLU A 396 11.23 -21.47 -4.24
N PHE A 397 11.88 -20.38 -4.65
CA PHE A 397 11.25 -19.33 -5.45
C PHE A 397 12.14 -19.08 -6.66
N ALA A 398 11.69 -19.51 -7.84
CA ALA A 398 12.55 -19.66 -9.02
C ALA A 398 11.84 -19.24 -10.30
N LEU A 399 12.63 -18.88 -11.31
CA LEU A 399 12.15 -18.64 -12.67
C LEU A 399 12.33 -19.93 -13.49
N GLU A 400 11.23 -20.63 -13.79
CA GLU A 400 11.24 -21.91 -14.51
C GLU A 400 10.18 -21.91 -15.62
N ASP A 401 10.56 -22.39 -16.82
CA ASP A 401 9.70 -22.42 -18.01
C ASP A 401 9.07 -21.06 -18.37
N GLY A 402 9.77 -19.96 -18.06
CA GLY A 402 9.30 -18.58 -18.29
C GLY A 402 8.31 -18.06 -17.24
N LEU A 403 8.13 -18.76 -16.12
CA LEU A 403 7.22 -18.37 -15.03
C LEU A 403 7.94 -18.33 -13.68
N ILE A 404 7.59 -17.35 -12.86
CA ILE A 404 7.91 -17.33 -11.44
C ILE A 404 7.13 -18.44 -10.75
N ARG A 405 7.82 -19.31 -10.00
CA ARG A 405 7.23 -20.40 -9.23
C ARG A 405 7.63 -20.33 -7.76
N ILE A 406 6.67 -20.67 -6.90
CA ILE A 406 6.90 -20.98 -5.48
C ILE A 406 6.65 -22.48 -5.29
N ASN A 407 7.67 -23.22 -4.82
CA ASN A 407 7.61 -24.68 -4.60
C ASN A 407 7.02 -25.44 -5.82
N GLY A 408 7.46 -25.07 -7.03
CA GLY A 408 7.02 -25.63 -8.31
C GLY A 408 5.67 -25.12 -8.86
N GLN A 409 4.88 -24.36 -8.09
CA GLN A 409 3.59 -23.81 -8.54
C GLN A 409 3.72 -22.39 -9.09
N PRO A 410 3.09 -22.05 -10.23
CA PRO A 410 3.15 -20.70 -10.78
C PRO A 410 2.43 -19.72 -9.85
N VAL A 411 3.11 -18.64 -9.44
CA VAL A 411 2.55 -17.67 -8.49
C VAL A 411 1.76 -16.57 -9.21
N SER A 412 0.70 -16.07 -8.57
CA SER A 412 0.13 -14.75 -8.87
C SER A 412 0.39 -13.83 -7.69
N LEU A 413 1.14 -12.76 -7.93
CA LEU A 413 1.45 -11.73 -6.94
C LEU A 413 0.24 -10.82 -6.80
N ARG A 414 -0.47 -10.98 -5.68
CA ARG A 414 -1.57 -10.15 -5.21
C ARG A 414 -0.97 -9.13 -4.24
N GLY A 415 -0.23 -8.20 -4.83
CA GLY A 415 0.70 -7.35 -4.10
C GLY A 415 0.16 -5.96 -3.76
N VAL A 416 0.88 -5.28 -2.88
CA VAL A 416 0.77 -3.83 -2.61
C VAL A 416 2.15 -3.24 -2.28
N ASN A 417 2.39 -1.99 -2.66
CA ASN A 417 3.55 -1.21 -2.21
C ASN A 417 3.28 -0.68 -0.79
N ARG A 418 4.31 -0.55 0.05
CA ARG A 418 4.17 -0.03 1.42
C ARG A 418 5.40 0.77 1.83
N HIS A 419 5.21 2.05 2.12
CA HIS A 419 6.14 2.89 2.89
C HIS A 419 6.03 2.67 4.41
N GLU A 420 7.07 3.04 5.15
CA GLU A 420 7.09 3.00 6.62
C GLU A 420 6.66 4.33 7.24
N ILE A 421 5.35 4.53 7.44
CA ILE A 421 4.82 5.74 8.09
C ILE A 421 3.62 5.46 9.03
N ASP A 422 3.61 6.11 10.20
CA ASP A 422 2.48 6.24 11.12
C ASP A 422 2.10 7.72 11.28
N THR A 423 0.81 8.01 11.45
CA THR A 423 0.27 9.38 11.47
C THR A 423 0.80 10.26 12.61
N ASP A 424 1.20 9.65 13.73
CA ASP A 424 1.67 10.37 14.92
C ASP A 424 3.19 10.19 15.15
N ARG A 425 3.80 9.11 14.62
CA ARG A 425 5.23 8.75 14.81
C ARG A 425 6.12 8.93 13.56
N GLY A 426 5.54 9.18 12.39
CA GLY A 426 6.29 9.18 11.13
C GLY A 426 6.94 7.81 10.90
N ALA A 427 8.23 7.79 10.55
CA ALA A 427 8.97 6.55 10.29
C ALA A 427 9.35 5.74 11.55
N ALA A 428 9.12 6.26 12.76
CA ALA A 428 9.43 5.58 14.02
C ALA A 428 8.37 4.53 14.42
N LEU A 429 8.21 3.51 13.58
CA LEU A 429 7.18 2.47 13.72
C LEU A 429 7.42 1.53 14.92
N THR A 430 6.34 1.16 15.60
CA THR A 430 6.33 0.09 16.60
C THR A 430 6.09 -1.29 15.97
N ARG A 431 6.31 -2.37 16.73
CA ARG A 431 5.92 -3.72 16.30
C ARG A 431 4.40 -3.81 16.09
N GLU A 432 3.63 -3.13 16.93
CA GLU A 432 2.17 -3.08 16.89
C GLU A 432 1.66 -2.41 15.60
N ASP A 433 2.36 -1.39 15.10
CA ASP A 433 2.07 -0.74 13.82
C ASP A 433 2.25 -1.70 12.64
N MET A 434 3.40 -2.39 12.60
CA MET A 434 3.67 -3.40 11.57
C MET A 434 2.69 -4.58 11.66
N VAL A 435 2.26 -4.97 12.87
CA VAL A 435 1.20 -5.98 13.06
C VAL A 435 -0.17 -5.49 12.60
N ARG A 436 -0.52 -4.20 12.79
CA ARG A 436 -1.75 -3.59 12.27
C ARG A 436 -1.77 -3.67 10.74
N ASP A 437 -0.69 -3.25 10.09
CA ASP A 437 -0.53 -3.29 8.63
C ASP A 437 -0.64 -4.72 8.08
N ILE A 438 0.17 -5.65 8.58
CA ILE A 438 0.20 -7.03 8.04
C ILE A 438 -1.13 -7.77 8.23
N ARG A 439 -1.85 -7.49 9.33
CA ARG A 439 -3.19 -8.05 9.56
C ARG A 439 -4.22 -7.48 8.60
N ALA A 440 -4.20 -6.18 8.34
CA ALA A 440 -5.08 -5.55 7.36
C ALA A 440 -4.82 -6.14 5.95
N MET A 441 -3.55 -6.26 5.54
CA MET A 441 -3.17 -6.87 4.25
C MET A 441 -3.71 -8.29 4.09
N LYS A 442 -3.47 -9.18 5.05
CA LYS A 442 -3.96 -10.58 5.00
C LYS A 442 -5.49 -10.65 4.94
N ARG A 443 -6.20 -9.72 5.60
CA ARG A 443 -7.68 -9.62 5.58
C ARG A 443 -8.23 -9.08 4.26
N LEU A 444 -7.41 -8.39 3.47
CA LEU A 444 -7.70 -7.93 2.10
C LEU A 444 -7.21 -8.93 1.02
N ASN A 445 -6.89 -10.17 1.39
CA ASN A 445 -6.39 -11.23 0.49
C ASN A 445 -5.06 -10.91 -0.22
N ILE A 446 -4.29 -9.94 0.29
CA ILE A 446 -2.95 -9.61 -0.19
C ILE A 446 -1.99 -10.74 0.20
N ASN A 447 -1.14 -11.17 -0.76
CA ASN A 447 -0.16 -12.24 -0.55
C ASN A 447 1.30 -11.77 -0.72
N ALA A 448 1.53 -10.54 -1.20
CA ALA A 448 2.85 -9.99 -1.44
C ALA A 448 2.95 -8.51 -1.06
N VAL A 449 4.15 -8.04 -0.69
CA VAL A 449 4.46 -6.64 -0.44
C VAL A 449 5.79 -6.25 -1.09
N ARG A 450 5.85 -5.06 -1.67
CA ARG A 450 7.09 -4.40 -2.07
C ARG A 450 7.43 -3.33 -1.03
N THR A 451 8.68 -3.32 -0.56
CA THR A 451 9.18 -2.35 0.43
C THR A 451 9.56 -1.04 -0.26
N ALA A 452 8.55 -0.28 -0.70
CA ALA A 452 8.75 0.99 -1.39
C ALA A 452 9.48 1.99 -0.47
N HIS A 453 10.62 2.59 -0.84
CA HIS A 453 11.60 2.13 -1.84
C HIS A 453 12.96 1.97 -1.16
N TYR A 454 12.95 1.15 -0.11
CA TYR A 454 14.05 0.97 0.82
C TYR A 454 13.84 -0.28 1.69
N PRO A 455 14.89 -0.82 2.33
CA PRO A 455 14.73 -1.95 3.22
C PRO A 455 14.00 -1.53 4.51
N ASN A 456 12.85 -2.16 4.79
CA ASN A 456 12.02 -1.89 5.95
C ASN A 456 12.73 -2.24 7.28
N ASN A 457 12.08 -1.97 8.41
CA ASN A 457 12.54 -2.39 9.73
C ASN A 457 12.73 -3.93 9.75
N PRO A 458 13.84 -4.49 10.28
CA PRO A 458 14.06 -5.93 10.37
C PRO A 458 12.90 -6.75 10.97
N VAL A 459 12.11 -6.17 11.88
CA VAL A 459 10.91 -6.79 12.47
C VAL A 459 9.81 -7.03 11.42
N TRP A 460 9.75 -6.25 10.33
CA TRP A 460 8.82 -6.45 9.22
C TRP A 460 9.01 -7.81 8.53
N TYR A 461 10.26 -8.24 8.35
CA TYR A 461 10.60 -9.51 7.69
C TYR A 461 10.36 -10.70 8.62
N GLU A 462 10.66 -10.55 9.91
CA GLU A 462 10.26 -11.52 10.94
C GLU A 462 8.73 -11.71 10.96
N LEU A 463 7.96 -10.64 10.80
CA LEU A 463 6.50 -10.67 10.68
C LEU A 463 6.03 -11.29 9.35
N ALA A 464 6.64 -10.96 8.22
CA ALA A 464 6.31 -11.52 6.91
C ALA A 464 6.56 -13.04 6.86
N ASP A 465 7.63 -13.51 7.50
CA ASP A 465 7.91 -14.94 7.71
C ASP A 465 6.81 -15.63 8.54
N GLU A 466 6.39 -15.02 9.66
CA GLU A 466 5.41 -15.56 10.63
C GLU A 466 3.98 -15.56 10.08
N TYR A 467 3.56 -14.48 9.40
CA TYR A 467 2.19 -14.27 8.92
C TYR A 467 1.97 -14.78 7.49
N GLY A 468 3.05 -15.07 6.77
CA GLY A 468 3.04 -15.54 5.38
C GLY A 468 2.72 -14.42 4.39
N LEU A 469 3.72 -13.61 4.05
CA LEU A 469 3.71 -12.73 2.88
C LEU A 469 4.99 -12.94 2.06
N TYR A 470 4.88 -12.85 0.74
CA TYR A 470 6.02 -12.75 -0.15
C TYR A 470 6.54 -11.31 -0.15
N VAL A 471 7.84 -11.10 0.04
CA VAL A 471 8.45 -9.78 0.07
C VAL A 471 9.35 -9.59 -1.16
N MET A 472 9.08 -8.52 -1.91
CA MET A 472 10.06 -7.90 -2.79
C MET A 472 10.80 -6.85 -1.96
N ASP A 473 12.04 -7.16 -1.63
CA ASP A 473 12.89 -6.32 -0.79
C ASP A 473 13.74 -5.42 -1.70
N GLU A 474 13.75 -4.12 -1.42
CA GLU A 474 14.23 -3.10 -2.34
C GLU A 474 15.37 -2.28 -1.74
N ALA A 475 16.48 -2.19 -2.48
CA ALA A 475 17.60 -1.36 -2.07
C ALA A 475 17.15 0.11 -1.99
N ASN A 476 17.63 0.81 -0.97
CA ASN A 476 17.38 2.23 -0.74
C ASN A 476 18.15 3.05 -1.79
N LEU A 477 17.61 3.12 -3.01
CA LEU A 477 18.21 3.77 -4.17
C LEU A 477 17.11 4.37 -5.03
N GLU A 478 16.91 5.68 -4.90
CA GLU A 478 16.09 6.46 -5.80
C GLU A 478 16.75 7.81 -6.08
N THR A 479 16.86 8.17 -7.35
CA THR A 479 17.54 9.41 -7.79
C THR A 479 16.64 10.25 -8.70
N HIS A 480 15.31 10.16 -8.54
CA HIS A 480 14.30 10.61 -9.50
C HIS A 480 14.59 12.00 -10.11
N GLY A 481 14.88 13.02 -9.30
CA GLY A 481 15.20 14.38 -9.79
C GLY A 481 16.45 14.50 -10.67
N VAL A 482 17.36 13.52 -10.65
CA VAL A 482 18.63 13.49 -11.42
C VAL A 482 18.86 12.18 -12.21
N MET A 483 17.88 11.28 -12.28
CA MET A 483 18.02 9.89 -12.75
C MET A 483 18.57 9.69 -14.17
N ARG A 484 18.57 10.76 -14.97
CA ARG A 484 19.14 10.76 -16.34
C ARG A 484 20.66 10.67 -16.36
N ASP A 485 21.32 11.20 -15.32
CA ASP A 485 22.77 11.38 -15.27
C ASP A 485 23.43 10.64 -14.07
N TYR A 486 22.64 10.25 -13.07
CA TYR A 486 23.11 9.62 -11.82
C TYR A 486 22.15 8.51 -11.32
N PRO A 487 22.65 7.34 -10.85
CA PRO A 487 24.05 6.89 -10.84
C PRO A 487 24.58 6.49 -12.24
N ALA A 488 23.70 6.18 -13.20
CA ALA A 488 24.03 5.83 -14.58
C ALA A 488 25.24 4.85 -14.72
N SER A 489 26.26 5.20 -15.51
CA SER A 489 27.55 4.46 -15.62
C SER A 489 28.70 5.21 -14.94
N ARG A 490 28.43 5.95 -13.87
CA ARG A 490 29.43 6.78 -13.18
C ARG A 490 30.29 5.98 -12.20
N PRO A 491 31.63 5.92 -12.35
CA PRO A 491 32.49 5.14 -11.45
C PRO A 491 32.46 5.60 -9.99
N ASP A 492 32.36 6.92 -9.79
CA ASP A 492 32.24 7.59 -8.48
C ASP A 492 30.95 7.18 -7.73
N TRP A 493 29.99 6.56 -8.41
CA TRP A 493 28.72 6.10 -7.84
C TRP A 493 28.66 4.57 -7.69
N THR A 494 29.64 3.82 -8.23
CA THR A 494 29.63 2.35 -8.19
C THR A 494 29.72 1.80 -6.76
N ALA A 495 30.58 2.38 -5.92
CA ALA A 495 30.74 1.94 -4.53
C ALA A 495 29.49 2.17 -3.66
N PRO A 496 28.90 3.39 -3.58
CA PRO A 496 27.72 3.63 -2.73
C PRO A 496 26.46 2.86 -3.17
N VAL A 497 26.25 2.58 -4.47
CA VAL A 497 25.10 1.76 -4.89
C VAL A 497 25.30 0.27 -4.59
N ILE A 498 26.53 -0.25 -4.70
CA ILE A 498 26.86 -1.61 -4.29
C ILE A 498 26.74 -1.75 -2.77
N ASP A 499 27.13 -0.75 -1.99
CA ASP A 499 26.92 -0.73 -0.54
C ASP A 499 25.43 -0.85 -0.17
N ARG A 500 24.57 -0.01 -0.76
CA ARG A 500 23.11 -0.05 -0.52
C ARG A 500 22.48 -1.41 -0.85
N ALA A 501 22.92 -2.05 -1.95
CA ALA A 501 22.51 -3.42 -2.28
C ALA A 501 23.10 -4.48 -1.31
N SER A 502 24.37 -4.31 -0.92
CA SER A 502 25.10 -5.22 -0.03
C SER A 502 24.53 -5.24 1.38
N ALA A 503 24.24 -4.07 1.93
CA ALA A 503 23.64 -3.92 3.25
C ALA A 503 22.28 -4.63 3.35
N MET A 504 21.39 -4.43 2.37
CA MET A 504 20.11 -5.15 2.25
C MET A 504 20.32 -6.67 2.19
N VAL A 505 21.02 -7.16 1.16
CA VAL A 505 21.15 -8.61 0.92
C VAL A 505 21.84 -9.30 2.10
N HIS A 506 22.88 -8.71 2.67
CA HIS A 506 23.54 -9.32 3.82
C HIS A 506 22.67 -9.33 5.08
N ARG A 507 21.86 -8.29 5.34
CA ARG A 507 20.91 -8.25 6.45
C ARG A 507 19.83 -9.33 6.33
N ASP A 508 19.24 -9.46 5.13
CA ASP A 508 17.93 -10.10 4.97
C ASP A 508 17.94 -11.47 4.25
N LYS A 509 19.08 -11.91 3.67
CA LYS A 509 19.24 -13.18 2.92
C LYS A 509 18.70 -14.45 3.58
N ASN A 510 18.51 -14.48 4.90
CA ASN A 510 18.02 -15.64 5.64
C ASN A 510 16.48 -15.67 5.81
N HIS A 511 15.75 -14.60 5.48
CA HIS A 511 14.28 -14.56 5.58
C HIS A 511 13.63 -15.36 4.42
N PRO A 512 12.82 -16.41 4.70
CA PRO A 512 12.09 -17.13 3.64
C PRO A 512 11.07 -16.27 2.90
N SER A 513 10.50 -15.24 3.56
CA SER A 513 9.54 -14.30 2.98
C SER A 513 10.11 -13.45 1.86
N VAL A 514 11.35 -12.99 1.99
CA VAL A 514 12.06 -12.29 0.90
C VAL A 514 12.26 -13.26 -0.25
N VAL A 515 11.68 -12.96 -1.41
CA VAL A 515 11.66 -13.83 -2.59
C VAL A 515 12.21 -13.16 -3.85
N ILE A 516 12.17 -11.83 -3.90
CA ILE A 516 12.69 -11.01 -5.00
C ILE A 516 13.57 -9.91 -4.41
N TRP A 517 14.74 -9.69 -4.99
CA TRP A 517 15.56 -8.50 -4.74
C TRP A 517 15.25 -7.44 -5.79
N SER A 518 15.04 -6.21 -5.35
CA SER A 518 14.92 -5.05 -6.23
C SER A 518 16.16 -4.15 -6.09
N LEU A 519 16.68 -3.66 -7.23
CA LEU A 519 17.87 -2.82 -7.25
C LEU A 519 17.60 -1.37 -6.81
N GLY A 520 16.33 -0.95 -6.69
CA GLY A 520 15.93 0.42 -6.37
C GLY A 520 14.70 0.85 -7.17
N ASN A 521 14.38 2.14 -7.13
CA ASN A 521 13.26 2.75 -7.82
C ASN A 521 13.70 3.99 -8.63
N GLU A 522 13.11 4.19 -9.81
CA GLU A 522 13.24 5.40 -10.67
C GLU A 522 14.63 6.09 -10.73
N ALA A 523 15.72 5.30 -10.63
CA ALA A 523 17.10 5.77 -10.62
C ALA A 523 17.79 5.64 -11.99
N GLY A 524 16.99 5.57 -13.07
CA GLY A 524 17.49 5.50 -14.44
C GLY A 524 18.13 4.15 -14.80
N ALA A 525 19.14 4.18 -15.66
CA ALA A 525 19.77 2.99 -16.23
C ALA A 525 21.28 3.19 -16.47
N GLY A 526 22.06 2.10 -16.49
CA GLY A 526 23.50 2.16 -16.72
C GLY A 526 24.28 0.98 -16.16
N ASP A 527 25.61 1.03 -16.27
CA ASP A 527 26.51 -0.07 -15.89
C ASP A 527 26.54 -0.31 -14.37
N ASN A 528 26.20 0.70 -13.55
CA ASN A 528 26.10 0.54 -12.11
C ASN A 528 25.00 -0.46 -11.72
N PHE A 529 23.88 -0.52 -12.44
CA PHE A 529 22.82 -1.52 -12.19
C PHE A 529 23.22 -2.93 -12.63
N ILE A 530 24.06 -3.06 -13.66
CA ILE A 530 24.68 -4.35 -14.03
C ILE A 530 25.61 -4.81 -12.90
N ALA A 531 26.45 -3.91 -12.37
CA ALA A 531 27.35 -4.21 -11.26
C ALA A 531 26.60 -4.62 -9.98
N MET A 532 25.52 -3.92 -9.63
CA MET A 532 24.65 -4.29 -8.51
C MET A 532 24.03 -5.67 -8.72
N ARG A 533 23.41 -5.92 -9.89
CA ARG A 533 22.80 -7.21 -10.24
C ARG A 533 23.81 -8.36 -10.14
N ASP A 534 25.00 -8.18 -10.71
CA ASP A 534 26.04 -9.21 -10.72
C ASP A 534 26.56 -9.49 -9.31
N TRP A 535 26.76 -8.44 -8.50
CA TRP A 535 27.10 -8.59 -7.08
C TRP A 535 26.03 -9.36 -6.30
N ILE A 536 24.74 -8.99 -6.45
CA ILE A 536 23.63 -9.69 -5.76
C ILE A 536 23.58 -11.16 -6.20
N ARG A 537 23.75 -11.45 -7.49
CA ARG A 537 23.72 -12.82 -8.01
C ARG A 537 24.88 -13.69 -7.52
N GLU A 538 26.05 -13.10 -7.27
CA GLU A 538 27.18 -13.78 -6.63
C GLU A 538 26.91 -14.01 -5.13
N ALA A 539 26.33 -13.03 -4.44
CA ALA A 539 26.04 -13.09 -3.01
C ALA A 539 24.87 -14.02 -2.64
N ASP A 540 23.82 -14.06 -3.47
CA ASP A 540 22.61 -14.86 -3.29
C ASP A 540 22.02 -15.34 -4.64
N PRO A 541 22.29 -16.58 -5.06
CA PRO A 541 21.69 -17.18 -6.25
C PRO A 541 20.30 -17.79 -6.02
N THR A 542 19.67 -17.60 -4.85
CA THR A 542 18.43 -18.31 -4.43
C THR A 542 17.13 -17.49 -4.61
N ARG A 543 17.26 -16.30 -5.21
CA ARG A 543 16.18 -15.32 -5.40
C ARG A 543 16.27 -14.69 -6.79
N ILE A 544 15.13 -14.16 -7.25
CA ILE A 544 15.00 -13.45 -8.53
C ILE A 544 15.41 -11.99 -8.33
N ILE A 545 16.05 -11.36 -9.33
CA ILE A 545 16.44 -9.95 -9.29
C ILE A 545 15.57 -9.15 -10.28
N GLN A 546 15.03 -8.02 -9.84
CA GLN A 546 14.22 -7.12 -10.67
C GLN A 546 14.72 -5.68 -10.59
N TYR A 547 14.47 -4.90 -11.64
CA TYR A 547 14.57 -3.45 -11.60
C TYR A 547 13.74 -2.84 -12.74
N GLN A 548 12.91 -1.84 -12.44
CA GLN A 548 12.06 -1.21 -13.45
C GLN A 548 12.85 -0.22 -14.33
N GLY A 549 13.75 0.58 -13.75
CA GLY A 549 14.46 1.64 -14.48
C GLY A 549 15.31 1.12 -15.63
N ASP A 550 15.74 -0.14 -15.55
CA ASP A 550 16.43 -0.83 -16.63
C ASP A 550 15.93 -2.28 -16.83
N ASN A 551 15.03 -2.43 -17.78
CA ASN A 551 14.39 -3.70 -18.13
C ASN A 551 15.25 -4.63 -19.01
N ARG A 552 16.54 -4.34 -19.26
CA ARG A 552 17.42 -5.24 -20.02
C ARG A 552 17.58 -6.61 -19.31
N PRO A 553 17.61 -7.75 -20.04
CA PRO A 553 17.79 -9.08 -19.43
C PRO A 553 19.09 -9.30 -18.65
N GLU A 554 20.08 -8.41 -18.80
CA GLU A 554 21.32 -8.40 -18.02
C GLU A 554 21.15 -7.74 -16.64
N VAL A 555 20.12 -6.91 -16.45
CA VAL A 555 19.81 -6.21 -15.19
C VAL A 555 18.60 -6.82 -14.46
N SER A 556 17.54 -7.18 -15.17
CA SER A 556 16.30 -7.70 -14.59
C SER A 556 15.92 -9.08 -15.15
N ASP A 557 15.65 -10.04 -14.27
CA ASP A 557 15.10 -11.37 -14.61
C ASP A 557 13.62 -11.30 -15.02
N LEU A 558 12.93 -10.21 -14.67
CA LEU A 558 11.52 -9.97 -14.93
C LEU A 558 11.34 -8.89 -16.02
N ARG A 559 10.20 -8.89 -16.74
CA ARG A 559 9.74 -7.68 -17.43
C ARG A 559 8.81 -6.93 -16.48
N VAL A 560 9.17 -5.69 -16.18
CA VAL A 560 8.48 -4.87 -15.19
C VAL A 560 8.13 -3.53 -15.80
N GLU A 561 6.87 -3.11 -15.68
CA GLU A 561 6.41 -1.80 -16.12
C GLU A 561 5.34 -1.32 -15.13
N GLY A 562 5.15 0.00 -15.03
CA GLY A 562 4.17 0.62 -14.14
C GLY A 562 2.96 1.16 -14.90
N TYR A 563 1.81 1.18 -14.25
CA TYR A 563 0.65 2.02 -14.65
C TYR A 563 0.10 1.83 -16.08
N GLU A 564 0.52 0.76 -16.78
CA GLU A 564 0.01 0.41 -18.10
C GLU A 564 -1.49 0.06 -18.03
N SER A 565 -2.29 0.52 -19.00
CA SER A 565 -3.72 0.15 -19.05
C SER A 565 -3.92 -1.36 -19.25
N PRO A 566 -5.09 -1.94 -18.90
CA PRO A 566 -5.34 -3.37 -19.09
C PRO A 566 -5.08 -3.87 -20.52
N ALA A 567 -5.41 -3.06 -21.54
CA ALA A 567 -5.13 -3.40 -22.95
C ALA A 567 -3.62 -3.44 -23.29
N GLN A 568 -2.80 -2.59 -22.66
CA GLN A 568 -1.35 -2.64 -22.80
C GLN A 568 -0.78 -3.87 -22.08
N VAL A 569 -1.26 -4.17 -20.87
CA VAL A 569 -0.86 -5.35 -20.10
C VAL A 569 -1.22 -6.65 -20.85
N GLU A 570 -2.40 -6.75 -21.45
CA GLU A 570 -2.77 -7.91 -22.28
C GLU A 570 -1.85 -8.05 -23.51
N ALA A 571 -1.41 -6.93 -24.10
CA ALA A 571 -0.45 -6.97 -25.20
C ALA A 571 0.93 -7.53 -24.76
N ARG A 572 1.32 -7.41 -23.48
CA ARG A 572 2.54 -8.03 -22.94
C ARG A 572 2.50 -9.55 -22.99
N ALA A 573 1.33 -10.16 -22.78
CA ALA A 573 1.15 -11.61 -22.90
C ALA A 573 1.38 -12.17 -24.32
N ARG A 574 1.47 -11.29 -25.32
CA ARG A 574 1.69 -11.61 -26.75
C ARG A 574 3.07 -11.14 -27.25
N ALA A 575 3.91 -10.58 -26.38
CA ALA A 575 5.25 -10.09 -26.72
C ALA A 575 6.23 -11.26 -27.00
N SER A 576 7.36 -10.95 -27.63
CA SER A 576 8.43 -11.92 -27.91
C SER A 576 9.42 -12.12 -26.76
N ASP A 577 9.28 -11.37 -25.66
CA ASP A 577 10.11 -11.52 -24.46
C ASP A 577 9.58 -12.70 -23.64
N PRO A 578 10.38 -13.74 -23.35
CA PRO A 578 9.93 -14.92 -22.63
C PRO A 578 9.93 -14.75 -21.10
N ARG A 579 10.36 -13.60 -20.58
CA ARG A 579 10.33 -13.31 -19.14
C ARG A 579 8.89 -13.03 -18.67
N PRO A 580 8.51 -13.46 -17.46
CA PRO A 580 7.21 -13.14 -16.91
C PRO A 580 7.07 -11.64 -16.64
N TYR A 581 5.84 -11.16 -16.78
CA TYR A 581 5.49 -9.77 -16.61
C TYR A 581 4.84 -9.55 -15.23
N VAL A 582 5.39 -8.63 -14.46
CA VAL A 582 4.91 -8.24 -13.14
C VAL A 582 4.86 -6.72 -13.08
N MET A 583 3.72 -6.15 -12.69
CA MET A 583 3.61 -4.70 -12.50
C MET A 583 4.17 -4.35 -11.11
N HIS A 584 5.33 -3.70 -11.05
CA HIS A 584 5.85 -3.19 -9.76
C HIS A 584 4.88 -2.18 -9.11
N GLU A 585 4.13 -1.45 -9.93
CA GLU A 585 3.14 -0.46 -9.53
C GLU A 585 1.99 -0.46 -10.54
N TYR A 586 0.74 -0.53 -10.06
CA TYR A 586 -0.46 -0.37 -10.88
C TYR A 586 -1.64 0.07 -10.02
N ALA A 587 -2.76 0.41 -10.65
CA ALA A 587 -4.02 0.78 -9.99
C ALA A 587 -3.81 1.89 -8.92
N HIS A 588 -3.18 3.00 -9.33
CA HIS A 588 -2.83 4.13 -8.47
C HIS A 588 -4.04 4.60 -7.64
N SER A 589 -3.96 4.44 -6.32
CA SER A 589 -5.11 4.43 -5.41
C SER A 589 -5.35 5.76 -4.68
N MET A 590 -4.74 6.85 -5.18
CA MET A 590 -4.91 8.22 -4.72
C MET A 590 -6.37 8.65 -4.62
N GLY A 591 -6.81 8.94 -3.40
CA GLY A 591 -8.18 9.38 -3.15
C GLY A 591 -9.24 8.35 -3.55
N ASN A 592 -10.32 8.82 -4.19
CA ASN A 592 -11.38 7.95 -4.70
C ASN A 592 -10.99 7.36 -6.07
N SER A 593 -10.24 6.25 -6.04
CA SER A 593 -9.61 5.62 -7.21
C SER A 593 -9.79 4.09 -7.20
N THR A 594 -8.84 3.33 -7.75
CA THR A 594 -8.81 1.86 -7.83
C THR A 594 -9.94 1.27 -8.71
N GLY A 595 -10.35 2.01 -9.74
CA GLY A 595 -11.30 1.54 -10.75
C GLY A 595 -10.66 0.57 -11.73
N ASN A 596 -11.50 -0.19 -12.42
CA ASN A 596 -11.13 -1.20 -13.42
C ASN A 596 -10.12 -2.28 -12.95
N LEU A 597 -9.96 -2.46 -11.63
CA LEU A 597 -9.14 -3.53 -11.05
C LEU A 597 -9.58 -4.93 -11.52
N LYS A 598 -10.88 -5.09 -11.80
CA LYS A 598 -11.46 -6.31 -12.36
C LYS A 598 -10.86 -6.64 -13.73
N GLU A 599 -10.75 -5.67 -14.63
CA GLU A 599 -10.23 -5.83 -15.99
C GLU A 599 -8.77 -6.29 -15.98
N TYR A 600 -7.93 -5.74 -15.10
CA TYR A 600 -6.57 -6.25 -14.87
C TYR A 600 -6.56 -7.73 -14.45
N TRP A 601 -7.41 -8.11 -13.50
CA TRP A 601 -7.40 -9.48 -12.97
C TRP A 601 -8.08 -10.52 -13.86
N ASP A 602 -9.02 -10.11 -14.71
CA ASP A 602 -9.55 -10.96 -15.78
C ASP A 602 -8.43 -11.35 -16.77
N ILE A 603 -7.60 -10.39 -17.22
CA ILE A 603 -6.50 -10.68 -18.16
C ILE A 603 -5.33 -11.42 -17.50
N ILE A 604 -5.00 -11.11 -16.24
CA ILE A 604 -3.98 -11.85 -15.45
C ILE A 604 -4.39 -13.33 -15.34
N ARG A 605 -5.65 -13.61 -14.97
CA ARG A 605 -6.18 -14.98 -14.89
C ARG A 605 -6.23 -15.69 -16.26
N ALA A 606 -6.33 -14.96 -17.36
CA ALA A 606 -6.37 -15.51 -18.71
C ALA A 606 -4.98 -15.86 -19.29
N HIS A 607 -3.89 -15.28 -18.77
CA HIS A 607 -2.56 -15.36 -19.37
C HIS A 607 -1.46 -15.70 -18.34
N PRO A 608 -0.98 -16.95 -18.27
CA PRO A 608 -0.04 -17.38 -17.22
C PRO A 608 1.25 -16.57 -17.07
N ILE A 609 1.74 -15.93 -18.15
CA ILE A 609 2.94 -15.08 -18.15
C ILE A 609 2.73 -13.71 -17.47
N LEU A 610 1.46 -13.30 -17.28
CA LEU A 610 1.10 -12.13 -16.49
C LEU A 610 0.91 -12.58 -15.04
N GLN A 611 1.88 -12.30 -14.16
CA GLN A 611 1.92 -12.87 -12.81
C GLN A 611 1.49 -11.90 -11.70
N GLY A 612 0.64 -10.93 -12.06
CA GLY A 612 0.08 -9.95 -11.13
C GLY A 612 0.97 -8.72 -10.98
N GLY A 613 0.97 -8.15 -9.78
CA GLY A 613 1.66 -6.90 -9.48
C GLY A 613 1.32 -6.33 -8.11
N PHE A 614 1.83 -5.14 -7.83
CA PHE A 614 1.68 -4.46 -6.55
C PHE A 614 0.90 -3.15 -6.73
N ILE A 615 -0.23 -3.03 -6.03
CA ILE A 615 -1.02 -1.78 -6.06
C ILE A 615 -0.18 -0.64 -5.47
N TRP A 616 -0.25 0.55 -6.05
CA TRP A 616 0.26 1.78 -5.45
C TRP A 616 -0.86 2.55 -4.76
N ASP A 617 -0.92 2.66 -3.43
CA ASP A 617 -0.10 1.96 -2.43
C ASP A 617 -0.98 1.37 -1.29
N PHE A 618 -0.40 1.01 -0.16
CA PHE A 618 -1.13 0.42 0.96
C PHE A 618 -1.93 1.44 1.77
N ALA A 619 -1.30 2.50 2.27
CA ALA A 619 -1.90 3.42 3.24
C ALA A 619 -1.47 4.86 2.98
N ASP A 620 -2.43 5.80 2.99
CA ASP A 620 -2.16 7.21 2.74
C ASP A 620 -1.04 7.75 3.66
N GLU A 621 0.02 8.36 3.11
CA GLU A 621 0.99 9.07 3.92
C GLU A 621 0.42 10.44 4.34
N ALA A 622 0.11 10.57 5.62
CA ALA A 622 -0.31 11.84 6.21
C ALA A 622 0.15 11.92 7.67
N LEU A 623 0.39 13.14 8.16
CA LEU A 623 0.74 13.40 9.55
C LEU A 623 -0.43 14.03 10.28
N ARG A 624 -0.69 13.65 11.54
CA ARG A 624 -1.73 14.27 12.36
C ARG A 624 -1.26 15.64 12.84
N TRP A 625 -1.98 16.70 12.48
CA TRP A 625 -1.55 18.07 12.73
C TRP A 625 -2.65 18.93 13.37
N PRO A 626 -2.33 19.91 14.23
CA PRO A 626 -3.32 20.81 14.83
C PRO A 626 -4.02 21.68 13.78
N ILE A 627 -5.34 21.83 13.88
CA ILE A 627 -6.09 22.75 13.01
C ILE A 627 -5.67 24.21 13.32
N PRO A 628 -5.34 25.06 12.32
CA PRO A 628 -4.87 26.43 12.53
C PRO A 628 -5.81 27.36 13.30
N SER A 629 -7.08 27.00 13.49
CA SER A 629 -8.06 27.74 14.30
C SER A 629 -7.78 27.70 15.81
N GLY A 630 -6.95 26.77 16.29
CA GLY A 630 -6.43 26.74 17.66
C GLY A 630 -7.40 26.25 18.73
N ASN A 631 -8.46 25.52 18.37
CA ASN A 631 -9.41 24.93 19.32
C ASN A 631 -8.93 23.61 19.97
N GLY A 632 -7.79 23.06 19.51
CA GLY A 632 -7.22 21.79 19.99
C GLY A 632 -7.62 20.56 19.18
N GLU A 633 -8.39 20.72 18.10
CA GLU A 633 -8.68 19.66 17.15
C GLU A 633 -7.51 19.44 16.18
N THR A 634 -7.49 18.27 15.53
CA THR A 634 -6.44 17.86 14.58
C THR A 634 -7.04 17.37 13.26
N PHE A 635 -6.30 17.51 12.17
CA PHE A 635 -6.61 16.94 10.86
C PHE A 635 -5.45 16.05 10.37
N LEU A 636 -5.66 15.33 9.27
CA LEU A 636 -4.60 14.61 8.56
C LEU A 636 -4.00 15.55 7.51
N SER A 637 -2.75 15.94 7.72
CA SER A 637 -2.02 16.92 6.93
C SER A 637 -1.11 16.28 5.87
N TYR A 638 -0.88 17.03 4.80
CA TYR A 638 -0.05 16.67 3.66
C TYR A 638 0.75 17.90 3.15
N GLY A 639 1.49 17.77 2.06
CA GLY A 639 2.38 18.83 1.56
C GLY A 639 1.73 20.21 1.40
N GLY A 640 2.34 21.22 2.01
CA GLY A 640 1.90 22.61 2.09
C GLY A 640 1.14 22.99 3.37
N ASP A 641 1.03 22.08 4.36
CA ASP A 641 0.35 22.33 5.65
C ASP A 641 1.32 22.65 6.82
N TRP A 642 2.62 22.37 6.68
CA TRP A 642 3.60 22.44 7.78
C TRP A 642 4.41 23.74 7.83
N GLY A 643 4.04 24.74 7.03
CA GLY A 643 4.89 25.90 6.72
C GLY A 643 5.84 25.66 5.54
N ASP A 644 5.75 24.47 4.95
CA ASP A 644 6.32 24.10 3.67
C ASP A 644 5.55 24.79 2.51
N ARG A 645 6.15 24.88 1.32
CA ARG A 645 5.82 25.90 0.29
C ARG A 645 4.88 25.41 -0.84
N PRO A 646 4.29 26.33 -1.64
CA PRO A 646 3.26 25.98 -2.63
C PRO A 646 3.74 25.22 -3.87
N ASP A 647 5.05 25.06 -4.06
CA ASP A 647 5.68 24.26 -5.12
C ASP A 647 5.77 22.75 -4.78
N PHE A 648 5.29 22.35 -3.60
CA PHE A 648 5.22 20.97 -3.14
C PHE A 648 3.98 20.21 -3.64
N ALA A 649 4.11 18.89 -3.78
CA ALA A 649 3.18 18.03 -4.52
C ALA A 649 1.80 17.80 -3.85
N GLY A 650 1.48 18.56 -2.80
CA GLY A 650 0.16 18.59 -2.18
C GLY A 650 -0.22 17.25 -1.54
N ASN A 651 -1.39 16.73 -1.89
CA ASN A 651 -1.90 15.46 -1.38
C ASN A 651 -1.44 14.23 -2.20
N PHE A 652 -0.42 14.38 -3.04
CA PHE A 652 0.07 13.28 -3.88
C PHE A 652 0.74 12.14 -3.09
N CYS A 653 1.12 12.38 -1.83
CA CYS A 653 1.51 11.37 -0.84
C CYS A 653 0.34 10.48 -0.32
N GLY A 654 -0.91 10.88 -0.57
CA GLY A 654 -2.10 10.13 -0.16
C GLY A 654 -2.54 9.12 -1.21
N ASN A 655 -1.93 7.94 -1.27
CA ASN A 655 -2.16 6.94 -2.33
C ASN A 655 -2.75 5.60 -1.88
N GLY A 656 -3.08 5.44 -0.60
CA GLY A 656 -3.33 4.13 0.00
C GLY A 656 -4.65 3.49 -0.41
N ILE A 657 -4.73 2.15 -0.42
CA ILE A 657 -6.02 1.45 -0.45
C ILE A 657 -6.78 1.52 0.89
N VAL A 658 -6.08 1.82 2.00
CA VAL A 658 -6.67 2.21 3.29
C VAL A 658 -6.26 3.65 3.65
N ASP A 659 -7.02 4.30 4.54
CA ASP A 659 -6.63 5.62 5.05
C ASP A 659 -5.36 5.56 5.92
N ALA A 660 -4.82 6.73 6.30
CA ALA A 660 -3.60 6.82 7.11
C ALA A 660 -3.75 6.15 8.50
N ASP A 661 -4.98 6.08 9.05
CA ASP A 661 -5.33 5.38 10.30
C ASP A 661 -5.54 3.86 10.11
N ARG A 662 -5.39 3.35 8.87
CA ARG A 662 -5.60 1.97 8.38
C ARG A 662 -7.06 1.51 8.35
N ARG A 663 -8.01 2.43 8.17
CA ARG A 663 -9.43 2.12 7.97
C ARG A 663 -9.71 1.80 6.49
N PRO A 664 -10.42 0.70 6.19
CA PRO A 664 -10.80 0.38 4.82
C PRO A 664 -11.96 1.27 4.32
N ALA A 665 -11.89 1.65 3.05
CA ALA A 665 -12.97 2.32 2.31
C ALA A 665 -13.42 1.45 1.12
N GLY A 666 -14.30 1.97 0.25
CA GLY A 666 -14.84 1.22 -0.90
C GLY A 666 -13.79 0.60 -1.83
N LYS A 667 -12.62 1.25 -1.98
CA LYS A 667 -11.48 0.70 -2.73
C LYS A 667 -10.91 -0.59 -2.11
N ALA A 668 -10.78 -0.68 -0.79
CA ALA A 668 -10.32 -1.88 -0.10
C ALA A 668 -11.28 -3.08 -0.25
N VAL A 669 -12.59 -2.83 -0.32
CA VAL A 669 -13.59 -3.88 -0.55
C VAL A 669 -13.47 -4.48 -1.95
N GLU A 670 -13.23 -3.66 -2.96
CA GLU A 670 -12.96 -4.13 -4.32
C GLU A 670 -11.66 -4.95 -4.37
N VAL A 671 -10.57 -4.47 -3.75
CA VAL A 671 -9.31 -5.22 -3.66
C VAL A 671 -9.52 -6.59 -3.02
N LYS A 672 -10.21 -6.66 -1.86
CA LYS A 672 -10.50 -7.93 -1.17
C LYS A 672 -11.23 -8.91 -2.08
N GLN A 673 -12.25 -8.45 -2.82
CA GLN A 673 -13.03 -9.28 -3.73
C GLN A 673 -12.19 -9.78 -4.90
N ILE A 674 -11.48 -8.90 -5.59
CA ILE A 674 -10.70 -9.28 -6.78
C ILE A 674 -9.52 -10.20 -6.43
N TYR A 675 -8.88 -9.98 -5.27
CA TYR A 675 -7.75 -10.77 -4.76
C TYR A 675 -8.17 -12.08 -4.08
N GLN A 676 -9.46 -12.40 -3.95
CA GLN A 676 -9.87 -13.64 -3.28
C GLN A 676 -9.41 -14.89 -4.04
N ALA A 677 -9.02 -15.94 -3.31
CA ALA A 677 -8.54 -17.20 -3.88
C ALA A 677 -9.65 -18.24 -4.13
N ILE A 678 -10.90 -17.95 -3.76
CA ILE A 678 -12.03 -18.85 -3.91
C ILE A 678 -13.07 -18.14 -4.76
N ASN A 679 -13.21 -18.54 -6.01
CA ASN A 679 -14.12 -17.91 -6.96
C ASN A 679 -15.29 -18.83 -7.30
N VAL A 680 -16.48 -18.26 -7.42
CA VAL A 680 -17.71 -19.01 -7.74
C VAL A 680 -18.38 -18.39 -8.95
N SER A 681 -18.80 -19.23 -9.89
CA SER A 681 -19.63 -18.82 -11.02
C SER A 681 -20.88 -19.68 -11.12
N ALA A 682 -21.86 -19.22 -11.89
CA ALA A 682 -22.82 -20.15 -12.49
C ALA A 682 -22.06 -21.20 -13.31
N ASP A 683 -22.60 -22.41 -13.37
CA ASP A 683 -22.05 -23.46 -14.23
C ASP A 683 -22.45 -23.20 -15.69
N ALA A 684 -21.54 -23.41 -16.64
CA ALA A 684 -21.79 -23.10 -18.06
C ALA A 684 -22.80 -24.05 -18.72
N ASP A 685 -22.96 -25.26 -18.17
CA ASP A 685 -23.79 -26.33 -18.72
C ASP A 685 -25.10 -26.53 -17.92
N ALA A 686 -25.36 -25.71 -16.89
CA ALA A 686 -26.55 -25.84 -16.05
C ALA A 686 -27.15 -24.50 -15.59
N ASP A 687 -28.48 -24.43 -15.57
CA ASP A 687 -29.22 -23.30 -15.02
C ASP A 687 -28.98 -23.14 -13.51
N ILE A 688 -28.61 -21.93 -13.09
CA ILE A 688 -28.41 -21.52 -11.69
C ILE A 688 -29.66 -21.73 -10.82
N THR A 689 -30.87 -21.68 -11.40
CA THR A 689 -32.13 -22.00 -10.68
C THR A 689 -32.16 -23.43 -10.15
N SER A 690 -31.33 -24.32 -10.70
CA SER A 690 -31.18 -25.71 -10.25
C SER A 690 -30.13 -25.90 -9.14
N GLY A 691 -29.52 -24.79 -8.67
CA GLY A 691 -28.53 -24.75 -7.61
C GLY A 691 -27.14 -25.22 -8.02
N VAL A 692 -26.83 -25.28 -9.30
CA VAL A 692 -25.54 -25.77 -9.81
C VAL A 692 -24.57 -24.61 -10.01
N VAL A 693 -23.45 -24.63 -9.27
CA VAL A 693 -22.39 -23.62 -9.31
C VAL A 693 -21.03 -24.27 -9.56
N ARG A 694 -20.10 -23.52 -10.16
CA ARG A 694 -18.71 -23.94 -10.34
C ARG A 694 -17.83 -23.19 -9.35
N ILE A 695 -17.21 -23.90 -8.41
CA ILE A 695 -16.28 -23.35 -7.42
C ILE A 695 -14.85 -23.59 -7.92
N THR A 696 -14.02 -22.55 -7.90
CA THR A 696 -12.62 -22.56 -8.36
C THR A 696 -11.71 -22.22 -7.20
N ASN A 697 -10.67 -23.03 -7.01
CA ASN A 697 -9.62 -22.83 -6.02
C ASN A 697 -8.37 -22.28 -6.72
N GLU A 698 -8.00 -21.04 -6.40
CA GLU A 698 -6.78 -20.36 -6.87
C GLU A 698 -5.67 -20.36 -5.80
N TYR A 699 -5.87 -21.01 -4.64
CA TYR A 699 -4.76 -21.33 -3.74
C TYR A 699 -3.79 -22.32 -4.39
N LEU A 700 -2.50 -22.19 -4.07
CA LEU A 700 -1.39 -22.99 -4.59
C LEU A 700 -1.12 -24.24 -3.72
N PHE A 701 -1.46 -24.18 -2.43
CA PHE A 701 -1.15 -25.22 -1.44
C PHE A 701 -2.38 -25.61 -0.59
N ALA A 702 -3.29 -24.67 -0.31
CA ALA A 702 -4.50 -24.94 0.48
C ALA A 702 -5.63 -25.64 -0.33
N ASN A 703 -6.26 -26.66 0.25
CA ASN A 703 -7.49 -27.29 -0.25
C ASN A 703 -8.71 -26.62 0.39
N LEU A 704 -9.79 -26.40 -0.37
CA LEU A 704 -10.96 -25.65 0.13
C LEU A 704 -11.66 -26.29 1.35
N ARG A 705 -11.38 -27.57 1.67
CA ARG A 705 -11.86 -28.22 2.90
C ARG A 705 -11.27 -27.63 4.18
N GLU A 706 -10.16 -26.90 4.10
CA GLU A 706 -9.57 -26.12 5.21
C GLU A 706 -10.50 -24.96 5.64
N PHE A 707 -11.41 -24.51 4.77
CA PHE A 707 -12.39 -23.47 5.03
C PHE A 707 -13.78 -24.06 5.30
N ALA A 708 -14.63 -23.32 6.00
CA ALA A 708 -16.05 -23.59 6.13
C ALA A 708 -16.82 -22.80 5.07
N GLY A 709 -17.51 -23.50 4.17
CA GLY A 709 -18.38 -22.91 3.16
C GLY A 709 -19.85 -22.91 3.57
N SER A 710 -20.53 -21.79 3.37
CA SER A 710 -21.98 -21.64 3.53
C SER A 710 -22.61 -21.00 2.29
N TRP A 711 -23.92 -21.19 2.14
CA TRP A 711 -24.71 -20.54 1.09
C TRP A 711 -26.06 -20.07 1.66
N ALA A 712 -26.58 -19.00 1.07
CA ALA A 712 -27.91 -18.46 1.34
C ALA A 712 -28.59 -18.08 0.02
N LEU A 713 -29.86 -18.45 -0.14
CA LEU A 713 -30.74 -17.88 -1.14
C LEU A 713 -31.49 -16.71 -0.48
N VAL A 714 -31.33 -15.53 -1.07
CA VAL A 714 -31.85 -14.26 -0.55
C VAL A 714 -32.86 -13.71 -1.54
N ALA A 715 -34.11 -13.48 -1.10
CA ALA A 715 -35.13 -12.77 -1.85
C ALA A 715 -35.26 -11.37 -1.27
N ASP A 716 -35.04 -10.31 -2.06
CA ASP A 716 -35.21 -8.90 -1.65
C ASP A 716 -34.46 -8.49 -0.36
N GLY A 717 -33.29 -9.08 -0.10
CA GLY A 717 -32.51 -8.88 1.12
C GLY A 717 -32.90 -9.78 2.31
N VAL A 718 -33.92 -10.63 2.17
CA VAL A 718 -34.36 -11.61 3.18
C VAL A 718 -33.87 -13.01 2.82
N VAL A 719 -33.19 -13.70 3.75
CA VAL A 719 -32.78 -15.10 3.57
C VAL A 719 -34.00 -16.02 3.56
N VAL A 720 -34.28 -16.66 2.43
CA VAL A 720 -35.41 -17.60 2.24
C VAL A 720 -34.99 -19.07 2.25
N ASP A 721 -33.72 -19.37 1.94
CA ASP A 721 -33.13 -20.69 2.08
C ASP A 721 -31.64 -20.58 2.45
N HIS A 722 -31.06 -21.58 3.11
CA HIS A 722 -29.63 -21.57 3.44
C HIS A 722 -29.08 -22.97 3.76
N GLY A 723 -27.77 -23.10 3.74
CA GLY A 723 -27.09 -24.33 4.16
C GLY A 723 -25.57 -24.21 4.20
N THR A 724 -24.92 -25.34 4.47
CA THR A 724 -23.45 -25.46 4.47
C THR A 724 -22.98 -26.39 3.36
N LEU A 725 -21.77 -26.16 2.88
CA LEU A 725 -21.09 -27.08 1.97
C LEU A 725 -20.45 -28.22 2.77
N THR A 726 -20.72 -29.45 2.35
CA THR A 726 -20.14 -30.65 2.97
C THR A 726 -18.64 -30.75 2.70
N ALA A 727 -17.92 -31.49 3.54
CA ALA A 727 -16.49 -31.77 3.32
C ALA A 727 -16.22 -32.40 1.94
N ALA A 728 -17.15 -33.18 1.39
CA ALA A 728 -17.03 -33.77 0.06
C ALA A 728 -17.26 -32.78 -1.09
N GLN A 729 -18.03 -31.70 -0.87
CA GLN A 729 -18.18 -30.59 -1.83
C GLN A 729 -16.99 -29.63 -1.77
N LEU A 730 -16.40 -29.45 -0.58
CA LEU A 730 -15.23 -28.59 -0.35
C LEU A 730 -13.89 -29.28 -0.61
N ASP A 731 -13.85 -30.59 -0.84
CA ASP A 731 -12.62 -31.27 -1.28
C ASP A 731 -12.30 -30.88 -2.73
N ILE A 732 -11.67 -29.71 -2.87
CA ILE A 732 -11.29 -29.05 -4.11
C ILE A 732 -9.80 -28.72 -3.92
N PRO A 733 -8.90 -29.53 -4.51
CA PRO A 733 -7.46 -29.33 -4.42
C PRO A 733 -7.01 -27.94 -4.91
N PRO A 734 -5.77 -27.52 -4.57
CA PRO A 734 -5.13 -26.35 -5.17
C PRO A 734 -5.24 -26.31 -6.70
N LEU A 735 -5.31 -25.10 -7.26
CA LEU A 735 -5.35 -24.84 -8.71
C LEU A 735 -6.37 -25.68 -9.49
N SER A 736 -7.54 -25.95 -8.89
CA SER A 736 -8.56 -26.84 -9.47
C SER A 736 -9.97 -26.26 -9.35
N SER A 737 -10.96 -26.92 -9.95
CA SER A 737 -12.36 -26.46 -9.91
C SER A 737 -13.32 -27.63 -9.81
N ARG A 738 -14.50 -27.38 -9.24
CA ARG A 738 -15.54 -28.40 -9.06
C ARG A 738 -16.93 -27.81 -9.22
N THR A 739 -17.75 -28.47 -10.03
CA THR A 739 -19.19 -28.22 -10.09
C THR A 739 -19.87 -28.82 -8.86
N VAL A 740 -20.63 -28.01 -8.14
CA VAL A 740 -21.34 -28.36 -6.91
C VAL A 740 -22.81 -28.05 -7.09
N ARG A 741 -23.68 -29.02 -6.81
CA ARG A 741 -25.12 -28.81 -6.66
C ARG A 741 -25.43 -28.47 -5.21
N LEU A 742 -25.98 -27.29 -4.99
CA LEU A 742 -26.57 -26.82 -3.74
C LEU A 742 -28.07 -27.18 -3.74
N PRO A 743 -28.64 -27.59 -2.59
CA PRO A 743 -30.04 -28.03 -2.51
C PRO A 743 -31.00 -26.83 -2.35
N ILE A 744 -30.86 -25.80 -3.19
CA ILE A 744 -31.71 -24.60 -3.12
C ILE A 744 -33.15 -24.96 -3.50
N ARG A 745 -34.12 -24.40 -2.77
CA ARG A 745 -35.54 -24.58 -3.06
C ARG A 745 -36.05 -23.43 -3.92
N ARG A 746 -36.55 -23.74 -5.13
CA ARG A 746 -37.26 -22.78 -5.98
C ARG A 746 -38.53 -22.28 -5.25
N PRO A 747 -38.76 -20.96 -5.15
CA PRO A 747 -40.01 -20.40 -4.66
C PRO A 747 -41.19 -20.89 -5.52
N ALA A 748 -42.27 -21.35 -4.87
CA ALA A 748 -43.45 -21.86 -5.58
C ALA A 748 -44.25 -20.75 -6.26
N HIS A 749 -44.30 -19.57 -5.63
CA HIS A 749 -45.03 -18.38 -6.08
C HIS A 749 -44.20 -17.14 -5.72
N PRO A 750 -43.16 -16.81 -6.50
CA PRO A 750 -42.41 -15.57 -6.29
C PRO A 750 -43.34 -14.37 -6.45
N VAL A 751 -43.16 -13.33 -5.64
CA VAL A 751 -44.02 -12.13 -5.72
C VAL A 751 -43.64 -11.27 -6.94
N PRO A 752 -44.56 -10.44 -7.48
CA PRO A 752 -44.24 -9.57 -8.61
C PRO A 752 -43.01 -8.70 -8.34
N GLY A 753 -42.03 -8.75 -9.24
CA GLY A 753 -40.76 -8.02 -9.13
C GLY A 753 -39.80 -8.51 -8.04
N GLU A 754 -40.00 -9.69 -7.44
CA GLU A 754 -39.08 -10.31 -6.46
C GLU A 754 -37.74 -10.70 -7.09
N GLU A 755 -36.64 -10.19 -6.54
CA GLU A 755 -35.29 -10.51 -7.02
C GLU A 755 -34.60 -11.50 -6.08
N HIS A 756 -33.97 -12.51 -6.66
CA HIS A 756 -33.29 -13.55 -5.90
C HIS A 756 -31.79 -13.58 -6.16
N PHE A 757 -31.02 -13.74 -5.09
CA PHE A 757 -29.57 -13.84 -5.11
C PHE A 757 -29.11 -15.07 -4.34
N LEU A 758 -28.24 -15.87 -4.95
CA LEU A 758 -27.50 -16.93 -4.29
C LEU A 758 -26.18 -16.36 -3.80
N GLN A 759 -26.06 -16.24 -2.49
CA GLN A 759 -24.83 -15.83 -1.80
C GLN A 759 -24.06 -17.08 -1.35
N LEU A 760 -22.74 -17.09 -1.54
CA LEU A 760 -21.81 -18.06 -0.98
C LEU A 760 -20.74 -17.33 -0.17
N SER A 761 -20.34 -17.90 0.96
CA SER A 761 -19.32 -17.37 1.86
C SER A 761 -18.36 -18.48 2.29
N PHE A 762 -17.08 -18.16 2.36
CA PHE A 762 -16.01 -19.07 2.79
C PHE A 762 -15.24 -18.46 3.95
N THR A 763 -15.20 -19.17 5.07
CA THR A 763 -14.69 -18.67 6.35
C THR A 763 -13.59 -19.57 6.93
N LEU A 764 -12.70 -19.00 7.74
CA LEU A 764 -11.65 -19.75 8.44
C LEU A 764 -12.28 -20.76 9.43
N ARG A 765 -11.86 -22.03 9.40
CA ARG A 765 -12.28 -23.04 10.40
C ARG A 765 -11.63 -22.87 11.77
N SER A 766 -10.44 -22.28 11.80
CA SER A 766 -9.60 -22.06 12.98
C SER A 766 -8.96 -20.68 12.89
N ALA A 767 -8.65 -20.07 14.03
CA ALA A 767 -7.95 -18.80 14.05
C ALA A 767 -6.53 -18.92 13.47
N THR A 768 -6.08 -17.84 12.84
CA THR A 768 -4.70 -17.62 12.37
C THR A 768 -4.11 -16.44 13.15
N PRO A 769 -2.80 -16.14 13.03
CA PRO A 769 -2.21 -14.94 13.64
C PRO A 769 -2.86 -13.61 13.18
N TRP A 770 -3.57 -13.61 12.04
CA TRP A 770 -4.15 -12.42 11.42
C TRP A 770 -5.68 -12.31 11.51
N ALA A 771 -6.42 -13.40 11.66
CA ALA A 771 -7.87 -13.35 11.85
C ALA A 771 -8.41 -14.54 12.65
N ASP A 772 -9.53 -14.31 13.34
CA ASP A 772 -10.21 -15.32 14.14
C ASP A 772 -10.93 -16.37 13.27
N ALA A 773 -11.26 -17.51 13.88
CA ALA A 773 -12.15 -18.49 13.26
C ALA A 773 -13.49 -17.85 12.91
N GLY A 774 -14.02 -18.13 11.72
CA GLY A 774 -15.22 -17.50 11.19
C GLY A 774 -14.98 -16.23 10.35
N PHE A 775 -13.74 -15.72 10.26
CA PHE A 775 -13.42 -14.62 9.33
C PHE A 775 -13.64 -15.05 7.87
N GLU A 776 -14.36 -14.24 7.10
CA GLU A 776 -14.67 -14.47 5.69
C GLU A 776 -13.51 -14.07 4.78
N VAL A 777 -12.90 -15.06 4.12
CA VAL A 777 -11.80 -14.86 3.17
C VAL A 777 -12.30 -14.64 1.74
N ALA A 778 -13.47 -15.14 1.39
CA ALA A 778 -14.05 -15.02 0.07
C ALA A 778 -15.58 -15.06 0.13
N LYS A 779 -16.21 -14.30 -0.75
CA LYS A 779 -17.66 -14.32 -0.95
C LYS A 779 -18.02 -14.21 -2.43
N GLN A 780 -19.22 -14.66 -2.78
CA GLN A 780 -19.79 -14.42 -4.09
C GLN A 780 -21.29 -14.30 -4.00
N GLN A 781 -21.85 -13.26 -4.61
CA GLN A 781 -23.27 -13.18 -4.92
C GLN A 781 -23.50 -13.46 -6.41
N LEU A 782 -24.51 -14.28 -6.72
CA LEU A 782 -24.95 -14.61 -8.07
C LEU A 782 -26.46 -14.33 -8.20
N PRO A 783 -26.94 -13.61 -9.23
CA PRO A 783 -28.37 -13.45 -9.47
C PRO A 783 -29.02 -14.78 -9.88
N VAL A 784 -30.26 -15.00 -9.47
CA VAL A 784 -31.04 -16.21 -9.78
C VAL A 784 -32.42 -15.80 -10.27
N ASP A 785 -32.69 -15.98 -11.57
CA ASP A 785 -34.02 -15.67 -12.13
C ASP A 785 -34.96 -16.87 -12.02
N PHE A 786 -35.87 -16.84 -11.04
CA PHE A 786 -36.92 -17.86 -10.92
C PHE A 786 -38.17 -17.57 -11.77
N GLY A 787 -38.16 -16.53 -12.61
CA GLY A 787 -39.31 -16.10 -13.42
C GLY A 787 -40.36 -15.38 -12.58
N SER A 788 -39.94 -14.43 -11.73
CA SER A 788 -40.85 -13.59 -10.95
C SER A 788 -41.80 -12.81 -11.89
N PRO A 789 -43.11 -12.70 -11.58
CA PRO A 789 -44.04 -11.94 -12.42
C PRO A 789 -43.61 -10.47 -12.55
N PRO A 790 -43.96 -9.78 -13.66
CA PRO A 790 -43.79 -8.34 -13.75
C PRO A 790 -44.66 -7.64 -12.69
N ILE A 791 -44.20 -6.49 -12.20
CA ILE A 791 -44.98 -5.64 -11.27
C ILE A 791 -46.22 -5.12 -12.01
N GLU A 792 -47.42 -5.39 -11.47
CA GLU A 792 -48.67 -4.83 -11.97
C GLU A 792 -48.87 -3.40 -11.40
N PRO A 793 -48.97 -2.36 -12.24
CA PRO A 793 -49.22 -1.01 -11.76
C PRO A 793 -50.61 -0.86 -11.13
N THR A 794 -50.72 -0.06 -10.07
CA THR A 794 -52.01 0.35 -9.50
C THR A 794 -52.77 1.20 -10.53
N PRO A 795 -54.00 0.82 -10.94
CA PRO A 795 -54.76 1.60 -11.92
C PRO A 795 -55.01 3.05 -11.46
N ILE A 796 -54.92 4.03 -12.37
CA ILE A 796 -55.19 5.45 -12.05
C ILE A 796 -56.60 5.64 -11.44
N ALA A 797 -57.56 4.80 -11.81
CA ALA A 797 -58.92 4.84 -11.25
C ALA A 797 -58.98 4.54 -9.74
N GLU A 798 -57.95 3.89 -9.17
CA GLU A 798 -57.91 3.47 -7.76
C GLU A 798 -57.20 4.48 -6.83
N VAL A 799 -56.38 5.38 -7.36
CA VAL A 799 -55.80 6.46 -6.55
C VAL A 799 -56.83 7.59 -6.31
N PRO A 800 -56.76 8.35 -5.21
CA PRO A 800 -57.72 9.43 -4.92
C PRO A 800 -57.78 10.51 -6.01
N ALA A 801 -58.80 11.37 -5.94
CA ALA A 801 -58.90 12.53 -6.82
C ALA A 801 -57.90 13.63 -6.41
N LEU A 802 -57.54 14.49 -7.36
CA LEU A 802 -56.68 15.65 -7.13
C LEU A 802 -57.18 16.92 -7.84
N THR A 803 -56.69 18.06 -7.36
CA THR A 803 -56.93 19.37 -7.95
C THR A 803 -55.63 20.09 -8.22
N ASP A 804 -55.51 20.65 -9.42
CA ASP A 804 -54.47 21.58 -9.82
C ASP A 804 -54.99 23.03 -9.85
N THR A 805 -54.13 23.97 -9.48
CA THR A 805 -54.32 25.41 -9.65
C THR A 805 -53.10 26.02 -10.31
N GLU A 806 -53.34 26.88 -11.29
CA GLU A 806 -52.30 27.51 -12.10
C GLU A 806 -52.28 29.03 -11.86
N THR A 807 -51.09 29.58 -11.60
CA THR A 807 -50.81 31.04 -11.66
C THR A 807 -49.79 31.32 -12.77
N ASP A 808 -49.43 32.59 -12.96
CA ASP A 808 -48.35 32.99 -13.88
C ASP A 808 -46.95 32.55 -13.37
N GLU A 809 -46.82 32.25 -12.08
CA GLU A 809 -45.55 31.93 -11.41
C GLU A 809 -45.41 30.44 -11.08
N GLU A 810 -46.50 29.77 -10.69
CA GLU A 810 -46.48 28.43 -10.12
C GLU A 810 -47.67 27.55 -10.57
N ILE A 811 -47.49 26.24 -10.43
CA ILE A 811 -48.51 25.21 -10.61
C ILE A 811 -48.59 24.44 -9.29
N THR A 812 -49.73 24.44 -8.62
CA THR A 812 -49.93 23.70 -7.37
C THR A 812 -50.89 22.54 -7.61
N VAL A 813 -50.49 21.32 -7.23
CA VAL A 813 -51.31 20.11 -7.32
C VAL A 813 -51.53 19.55 -5.91
N SER A 814 -52.78 19.44 -5.47
CA SER A 814 -53.17 18.95 -4.15
C SER A 814 -54.11 17.76 -4.22
N GLY A 815 -53.94 16.82 -3.29
CA GLY A 815 -54.91 15.75 -3.00
C GLY A 815 -55.38 15.83 -1.55
N ASP A 816 -55.88 14.71 -1.01
CA ASP A 816 -56.45 14.67 0.35
C ASP A 816 -55.42 14.91 1.47
N ASP A 817 -54.16 14.48 1.29
CA ASP A 817 -53.11 14.55 2.33
C ASP A 817 -51.74 15.08 1.83
N PHE A 818 -51.68 15.61 0.60
CA PHE A 818 -50.45 16.12 -0.02
C PHE A 818 -50.68 17.39 -0.85
N THR A 819 -49.61 18.18 -1.02
CA THR A 819 -49.51 19.30 -1.97
C THR A 819 -48.13 19.32 -2.61
N VAL A 820 -48.08 19.52 -3.93
CA VAL A 820 -46.86 19.71 -4.74
C VAL A 820 -46.96 21.08 -5.41
N THR A 821 -45.96 21.94 -5.25
CA THR A 821 -45.87 23.23 -5.94
C THR A 821 -44.67 23.21 -6.89
N ILE A 822 -44.88 23.55 -8.16
CA ILE A 822 -43.87 23.56 -9.22
C ILE A 822 -43.74 24.99 -9.76
N SER A 823 -42.53 25.54 -9.79
CA SER A 823 -42.27 26.86 -10.37
C SER A 823 -42.30 26.80 -11.89
N ARG A 824 -42.97 27.76 -12.55
CA ARG A 824 -42.87 27.94 -14.01
C ARG A 824 -41.53 28.53 -14.44
N THR A 825 -40.85 29.26 -13.55
CA THR A 825 -39.58 29.93 -13.85
C THR A 825 -38.40 28.96 -13.81
N THR A 826 -38.31 28.12 -12.77
CA THR A 826 -37.25 27.10 -12.68
C THR A 826 -37.66 25.76 -13.28
N GLY A 827 -38.94 25.41 -13.29
CA GLY A 827 -39.40 24.07 -13.68
C GLY A 827 -39.07 22.99 -12.65
N GLU A 828 -38.77 23.36 -11.41
CA GLU A 828 -38.56 22.44 -10.27
C GLU A 828 -39.80 22.44 -9.36
N ILE A 829 -39.94 21.39 -8.55
CA ILE A 829 -40.79 21.44 -7.36
C ILE A 829 -40.12 22.40 -6.36
N THR A 830 -40.89 23.38 -5.86
CA THR A 830 -40.49 24.36 -4.83
C THR A 830 -41.07 24.03 -3.45
N SER A 831 -42.02 23.09 -3.38
CA SER A 831 -42.50 22.47 -2.14
C SER A 831 -43.18 21.15 -2.45
N TYR A 832 -42.85 20.10 -1.69
CA TYR A 832 -43.63 18.87 -1.62
C TYR A 832 -43.94 18.57 -0.16
N GLU A 833 -45.22 18.67 0.20
CA GLU A 833 -45.71 18.36 1.54
C GLU A 833 -46.66 17.17 1.45
N ALA A 834 -46.50 16.21 2.36
CA ALA A 834 -47.39 15.08 2.52
C ALA A 834 -47.29 14.54 3.97
N LEU A 835 -48.27 13.76 4.42
CA LEU A 835 -48.25 13.15 5.77
C LEU A 835 -48.15 14.15 6.94
N GLY A 836 -48.44 15.43 6.69
CA GLY A 836 -48.27 16.54 7.65
C GLY A 836 -46.84 17.07 7.79
N MET A 837 -45.94 16.78 6.85
CA MET A 837 -44.54 17.24 6.87
C MET A 837 -44.06 17.64 5.46
N ARG A 838 -42.97 18.40 5.40
CA ARG A 838 -42.23 18.66 4.16
C ARG A 838 -41.42 17.42 3.80
N LEU A 839 -41.41 17.04 2.51
CA LEU A 839 -40.63 15.92 1.98
C LEU A 839 -39.52 16.38 1.04
N VAL A 840 -39.75 17.43 0.25
CA VAL A 840 -38.75 18.06 -0.62
C VAL A 840 -38.82 19.57 -0.43
N ASN A 841 -37.66 20.19 -0.19
CA ASN A 841 -37.48 21.64 -0.13
C ASN A 841 -37.33 22.23 -1.53
N SER A 842 -36.57 21.59 -2.43
CA SER A 842 -36.57 21.91 -3.85
C SER A 842 -36.05 20.79 -4.75
N GLY A 843 -36.30 20.91 -6.06
CA GLY A 843 -35.80 20.01 -7.11
C GLY A 843 -36.91 19.15 -7.72
N PRO A 844 -36.61 18.05 -8.43
CA PRO A 844 -35.29 17.70 -8.95
C PRO A 844 -34.77 18.75 -9.95
N ALA A 845 -33.61 19.32 -9.66
CA ALA A 845 -32.84 20.11 -10.61
C ALA A 845 -32.00 19.15 -11.47
N PRO A 846 -31.96 19.26 -12.81
CA PRO A 846 -31.06 18.46 -13.63
C PRO A 846 -29.60 18.66 -13.20
N ASN A 847 -28.82 17.58 -13.07
CA ASN A 847 -27.40 17.66 -12.77
C ASN A 847 -26.56 16.89 -13.80
N PHE A 848 -25.42 17.49 -14.16
CA PHE A 848 -24.47 16.94 -15.13
C PHE A 848 -23.02 16.97 -14.61
N TRP A 849 -22.84 17.11 -13.30
CA TRP A 849 -21.53 17.33 -12.68
C TRP A 849 -21.34 16.50 -11.42
N ARG A 850 -20.19 15.82 -11.32
CA ARG A 850 -19.66 15.29 -10.06
C ARG A 850 -18.54 16.18 -9.56
N ALA A 851 -18.30 16.16 -8.25
CA ALA A 851 -17.07 16.77 -7.72
C ALA A 851 -15.86 16.02 -8.31
N PRO A 852 -14.82 16.69 -8.85
CA PRO A 852 -13.66 15.97 -9.34
C PRO A 852 -13.05 15.10 -8.24
N ASN A 853 -12.61 13.88 -8.55
CA ASN A 853 -11.67 13.13 -7.71
C ASN A 853 -10.21 13.52 -8.03
N ASP A 854 -9.23 12.84 -7.44
CA ASP A 854 -7.81 13.04 -7.75
C ASP A 854 -7.50 12.70 -9.21
N ASN A 855 -7.96 11.55 -9.72
CA ASN A 855 -7.79 11.12 -11.11
C ASN A 855 -8.33 12.15 -12.11
N ASP A 856 -9.52 12.69 -11.85
CA ASP A 856 -10.14 13.74 -12.64
C ASP A 856 -9.24 14.99 -12.70
N ARG A 857 -8.70 15.44 -11.56
CA ARG A 857 -7.76 16.58 -11.54
C ARG A 857 -6.50 16.26 -12.33
N GLY A 858 -5.88 15.10 -12.09
CA GLY A 858 -4.66 14.63 -12.76
C GLY A 858 -4.77 14.58 -14.28
N ASN A 859 -5.91 14.14 -14.81
CA ASN A 859 -6.14 14.07 -16.26
C ASN A 859 -6.81 15.32 -16.86
N GLY A 860 -6.95 16.42 -16.11
CA GLY A 860 -7.52 17.68 -16.61
C GLY A 860 -9.04 17.66 -16.85
N HIS A 861 -9.76 16.70 -16.28
CA HIS A 861 -11.24 16.62 -16.33
C HIS A 861 -11.95 17.94 -15.94
N PRO A 862 -11.57 18.67 -14.86
CA PRO A 862 -12.23 19.92 -14.48
C PRO A 862 -12.32 20.94 -15.62
N THR A 863 -11.23 21.08 -16.39
CA THR A 863 -11.14 21.99 -17.53
C THR A 863 -11.84 21.41 -18.76
N ARG A 864 -11.59 20.14 -19.08
CA ARG A 864 -12.16 19.46 -20.25
C ARG A 864 -13.69 19.43 -20.21
N ASN A 865 -14.27 19.17 -19.04
CA ASN A 865 -15.71 18.99 -18.85
C ASN A 865 -16.41 20.22 -18.23
N ALA A 866 -15.71 21.36 -18.11
CA ALA A 866 -16.23 22.60 -17.50
C ALA A 866 -17.60 23.04 -18.06
N THR A 867 -17.87 22.75 -19.33
CA THR A 867 -19.17 23.05 -19.98
C THR A 867 -20.37 22.37 -19.31
N TRP A 868 -20.18 21.30 -18.55
CA TRP A 868 -21.25 20.56 -17.87
C TRP A 868 -21.44 21.02 -16.41
N ARG A 869 -20.41 21.60 -15.77
CA ARG A 869 -20.35 21.91 -14.32
C ARG A 869 -21.58 22.63 -13.78
N ARG A 870 -22.01 23.70 -14.46
CA ARG A 870 -23.20 24.48 -14.09
C ARG A 870 -24.35 24.36 -15.08
N ALA A 871 -24.25 23.47 -16.08
CA ALA A 871 -25.22 23.40 -17.18
C ALA A 871 -26.67 23.18 -16.70
N GLY A 872 -26.87 22.38 -15.65
CA GLY A 872 -28.17 22.15 -15.04
C GLY A 872 -28.65 23.27 -14.09
N ALA A 873 -27.74 23.97 -13.41
CA ALA A 873 -28.07 25.08 -12.52
C ALA A 873 -28.36 26.38 -13.28
N ASP A 874 -27.61 26.66 -14.35
CA ASP A 874 -27.72 27.86 -15.19
C ASP A 874 -28.62 27.63 -16.42
N ARG A 875 -29.48 26.61 -16.38
CA ARG A 875 -30.41 26.25 -17.47
C ARG A 875 -31.49 27.32 -17.70
N THR A 876 -32.02 27.37 -18.92
CA THR A 876 -33.16 28.23 -19.27
C THR A 876 -34.38 27.38 -19.57
N VAL A 877 -35.45 27.53 -18.79
CA VAL A 877 -36.77 26.96 -19.13
C VAL A 877 -37.35 27.72 -20.31
N THR A 878 -37.75 26.99 -21.36
CA THR A 878 -38.35 27.55 -22.58
C THR A 878 -39.83 27.22 -22.73
N GLY A 879 -40.34 26.24 -21.97
CA GLY A 879 -41.77 25.92 -21.94
C GLY A 879 -42.14 25.08 -20.72
N VAL A 880 -43.33 25.35 -20.18
CA VAL A 880 -43.99 24.53 -19.14
C VAL A 880 -45.42 24.30 -19.59
N ALA A 881 -45.78 23.05 -19.86
CA ALA A 881 -47.11 22.63 -20.29
C ALA A 881 -47.78 21.80 -19.20
N VAL A 882 -49.01 22.16 -18.84
CA VAL A 882 -49.85 21.39 -17.90
C VAL A 882 -50.90 20.63 -18.70
N GLU A 883 -51.00 19.33 -18.45
CA GLU A 883 -51.97 18.42 -19.07
C GLU A 883 -52.70 17.66 -17.96
N ARG A 884 -54.00 17.91 -17.83
CA ARG A 884 -54.85 17.15 -16.91
C ARG A 884 -55.27 15.82 -17.55
N LEU A 885 -54.61 14.74 -17.14
CA LEU A 885 -54.85 13.40 -17.67
C LEU A 885 -56.19 12.82 -17.20
N SER A 886 -56.60 13.15 -15.97
CA SER A 886 -57.88 12.75 -15.37
C SER A 886 -58.23 13.62 -14.15
N ASP A 887 -59.28 13.26 -13.41
CA ASP A 887 -59.53 13.77 -12.05
C ASP A 887 -58.50 13.27 -11.01
N ARG A 888 -57.57 12.38 -11.40
CA ARG A 888 -56.66 11.63 -10.50
C ARG A 888 -55.18 11.73 -10.88
N ALA A 889 -54.86 12.37 -12.01
CA ALA A 889 -53.49 12.55 -12.48
C ALA A 889 -53.35 13.84 -13.30
N VAL A 890 -52.28 14.61 -13.03
CA VAL A 890 -51.88 15.82 -13.77
C VAL A 890 -50.42 15.67 -14.19
N ARG A 891 -50.12 15.98 -15.45
CA ARG A 891 -48.79 15.97 -16.04
C ARG A 891 -48.29 17.40 -16.25
N VAL A 892 -47.09 17.69 -15.78
CA VAL A 892 -46.40 18.97 -15.99
C VAL A 892 -45.11 18.68 -16.75
N SER A 893 -45.06 19.07 -18.02
CA SER A 893 -43.89 18.88 -18.88
C SER A 893 -43.09 20.17 -19.00
N VAL A 894 -41.86 20.15 -18.51
CA VAL A 894 -40.88 21.23 -18.56
C VAL A 894 -39.89 20.94 -19.70
N THR A 895 -39.63 21.94 -20.54
CA THR A 895 -38.61 21.91 -21.58
C THR A 895 -37.69 23.11 -21.45
N GLY A 896 -36.43 22.94 -21.84
CA GLY A 896 -35.46 24.03 -21.78
C GLY A 896 -34.13 23.76 -22.47
N THR A 897 -33.26 24.75 -22.42
CA THR A 897 -31.90 24.69 -22.96
C THR A 897 -30.87 24.74 -21.83
N LEU A 898 -29.71 24.14 -22.11
CA LEU A 898 -28.54 24.14 -21.23
C LEU A 898 -27.45 25.02 -21.86
N PRO A 899 -26.76 25.88 -21.09
CA PRO A 899 -25.74 26.81 -21.60
C PRO A 899 -24.39 26.12 -21.88
N THR A 900 -24.42 24.95 -22.50
CA THR A 900 -23.21 24.23 -22.95
C THR A 900 -22.59 24.93 -24.17
N THR A 901 -21.28 24.74 -24.40
CA THR A 901 -20.51 25.39 -25.48
C THR A 901 -21.12 25.18 -26.88
N THR A 902 -21.78 24.05 -27.10
CA THR A 902 -22.82 23.90 -28.13
C THR A 902 -24.14 23.63 -27.39
N ALA A 903 -25.11 24.54 -27.52
CA ALA A 903 -26.32 24.53 -26.69
C ALA A 903 -27.07 23.18 -26.75
N SER A 904 -27.20 22.55 -25.58
CA SER A 904 -27.92 21.28 -25.40
C SER A 904 -29.35 21.56 -24.94
N SER A 905 -30.22 20.54 -24.95
CA SER A 905 -31.58 20.66 -24.43
C SER A 905 -31.87 19.63 -23.36
N PHE A 906 -32.83 19.95 -22.49
CA PHE A 906 -33.36 19.01 -21.50
C PHE A 906 -34.88 19.05 -21.51
N SER A 907 -35.49 17.98 -21.02
CA SER A 907 -36.90 17.95 -20.64
C SER A 907 -37.09 17.12 -19.38
N THR A 908 -37.92 17.63 -18.47
CA THR A 908 -38.34 16.93 -17.25
C THR A 908 -39.86 16.94 -17.20
N THR A 909 -40.48 15.78 -17.04
CA THR A 909 -41.94 15.65 -16.93
C THR A 909 -42.31 15.07 -15.58
N PHE A 910 -43.17 15.79 -14.85
CA PHE A 910 -43.76 15.36 -13.60
C PHE A 910 -45.16 14.83 -13.87
N THR A 911 -45.44 13.56 -13.60
CA THR A 911 -46.81 13.04 -13.55
C THR A 911 -47.20 12.84 -12.10
N VAL A 912 -48.00 13.76 -11.56
CA VAL A 912 -48.49 13.75 -10.18
C VAL A 912 -49.80 12.97 -10.11
N HIS A 913 -49.86 11.97 -9.25
CA HIS A 913 -51.01 11.10 -9.02
C HIS A 913 -51.69 11.42 -7.68
N GLY A 914 -53.00 11.14 -7.57
CA GLY A 914 -53.80 11.54 -6.40
C GLY A 914 -53.52 10.78 -5.09
N ASN A 915 -52.57 9.85 -5.08
CA ASN A 915 -52.00 9.26 -3.87
C ASN A 915 -50.69 9.96 -3.42
N GLY A 916 -50.37 11.11 -4.01
CA GLY A 916 -49.15 11.87 -3.79
C GLY A 916 -47.92 11.36 -4.53
N GLU A 917 -47.99 10.25 -5.27
CA GLU A 917 -46.86 9.76 -6.07
C GLU A 917 -46.58 10.67 -7.27
N ILE A 918 -45.30 10.95 -7.53
CA ILE A 918 -44.83 11.75 -8.66
C ILE A 918 -43.88 10.90 -9.50
N LYS A 919 -44.27 10.53 -10.71
CA LYS A 919 -43.33 10.00 -11.72
C LYS A 919 -42.54 11.17 -12.32
N VAL A 920 -41.23 11.02 -12.39
CA VAL A 920 -40.27 11.99 -12.95
C VAL A 920 -39.59 11.32 -14.15
N ASP A 921 -39.90 11.79 -15.35
CA ASP A 921 -39.20 11.41 -16.58
C ASP A 921 -38.20 12.50 -16.93
N THR A 922 -36.93 12.16 -17.14
CA THR A 922 -35.87 13.12 -17.52
C THR A 922 -35.17 12.70 -18.80
N THR A 923 -34.98 13.65 -19.71
CA THR A 923 -34.18 13.48 -20.94
C THR A 923 -33.14 14.60 -21.06
N LEU A 924 -31.88 14.23 -21.29
CA LEU A 924 -30.81 15.10 -21.79
C LEU A 924 -30.61 14.83 -23.28
N ARG A 925 -30.54 15.89 -24.10
CA ARG A 925 -30.12 15.83 -25.51
C ARG A 925 -28.91 16.73 -25.72
N PRO A 926 -27.68 16.18 -25.82
CA PRO A 926 -26.48 16.97 -26.07
C PRO A 926 -26.56 17.70 -27.42
N GLY A 927 -26.07 18.94 -27.47
CA GLY A 927 -26.14 19.78 -28.66
C GLY A 927 -25.23 19.37 -29.82
N SER A 928 -24.20 18.55 -29.55
CA SER A 928 -23.26 18.02 -30.55
C SER A 928 -22.48 16.84 -29.97
N SER A 929 -22.17 15.83 -30.80
CA SER A 929 -21.23 14.75 -30.47
C SER A 929 -19.78 15.21 -30.32
N SER A 930 -19.48 16.47 -30.66
CA SER A 930 -18.19 17.12 -30.38
C SER A 930 -18.10 17.73 -28.98
N LEU A 931 -19.17 17.70 -28.19
CA LEU A 931 -19.10 18.03 -26.77
C LEU A 931 -18.27 16.96 -26.04
N PRO A 932 -17.56 17.33 -24.96
CA PRO A 932 -16.81 16.36 -24.17
C PRO A 932 -17.79 15.44 -23.42
N TYR A 933 -17.30 14.27 -23.00
CA TYR A 933 -18.10 13.30 -22.26
C TYR A 933 -18.66 13.91 -20.95
N ILE A 934 -19.81 13.39 -20.53
CA ILE A 934 -20.62 13.95 -19.46
C ILE A 934 -20.19 13.26 -18.13
N PRO A 935 -19.87 14.01 -17.07
CA PRO A 935 -19.44 13.42 -15.79
C PRO A 935 -20.53 12.62 -15.05
N GLU A 936 -21.76 13.11 -15.07
CA GLU A 936 -22.93 12.51 -14.42
C GLU A 936 -24.17 12.79 -15.31
N VAL A 937 -25.15 11.91 -15.35
CA VAL A 937 -26.50 12.25 -15.83
C VAL A 937 -27.48 11.93 -14.73
N GLY A 938 -28.02 12.96 -14.10
CA GLY A 938 -28.83 12.81 -12.89
C GLY A 938 -29.63 14.03 -12.51
N SER A 939 -30.02 14.07 -11.25
CA SER A 939 -30.78 15.19 -10.69
C SER A 939 -30.55 15.36 -9.19
N ILE A 940 -30.57 16.60 -8.71
CA ILE A 940 -30.41 16.97 -7.30
C ILE A 940 -31.77 17.36 -6.72
N LEU A 941 -32.12 16.76 -5.59
CA LEU A 941 -33.19 17.20 -4.70
C LEU A 941 -32.58 17.73 -3.40
N LEU A 942 -33.12 18.83 -2.89
CA LEU A 942 -32.86 19.30 -1.53
C LEU A 942 -34.01 18.84 -0.64
N LEU A 943 -33.71 18.06 0.39
CA LEU A 943 -34.67 17.52 1.34
C LEU A 943 -34.47 18.17 2.72
N PRO A 944 -35.52 18.27 3.55
CA PRO A 944 -35.38 18.69 4.95
C PRO A 944 -34.32 17.87 5.71
N GLY A 945 -33.47 18.55 6.47
CA GLY A 945 -32.41 17.92 7.26
C GLY A 945 -32.87 17.01 8.41
N ASP A 946 -34.17 16.87 8.67
CA ASP A 946 -34.67 15.83 9.58
C ASP A 946 -34.82 14.47 8.89
N LEU A 947 -34.76 14.38 7.55
CA LEU A 947 -34.78 13.13 6.78
C LEU A 947 -33.41 12.44 6.71
N GLU A 948 -32.79 12.27 7.89
CA GLU A 948 -31.39 11.86 8.06
C GLU A 948 -31.16 10.34 7.97
N GLU A 949 -32.18 9.50 8.21
CA GLU A 949 -32.05 8.04 8.14
C GLU A 949 -32.20 7.56 6.68
N MET A 950 -31.13 6.99 6.12
CA MET A 950 -31.08 6.45 4.76
C MET A 950 -31.21 4.92 4.77
N HIS A 951 -32.20 4.41 4.06
CA HIS A 951 -32.36 2.98 3.77
C HIS A 951 -32.42 2.78 2.25
N TYR A 952 -31.81 1.72 1.71
CA TYR A 952 -31.87 1.47 0.26
C TYR A 952 -31.75 0.00 -0.09
N TYR A 953 -32.24 -0.37 -1.27
CA TYR A 953 -32.02 -1.68 -1.88
C TYR A 953 -31.15 -1.52 -3.14
N GLY A 954 -29.89 -1.94 -3.05
CA GLY A 954 -28.86 -1.72 -4.09
C GLY A 954 -27.51 -2.26 -3.63
N ARG A 955 -26.39 -1.82 -4.22
CA ARG A 955 -25.05 -2.28 -3.82
C ARG A 955 -24.48 -1.54 -2.62
N GLY A 956 -23.89 -2.28 -1.68
CA GLY A 956 -23.20 -1.71 -0.52
C GLY A 956 -22.69 -2.77 0.47
N PRO A 957 -22.54 -2.41 1.76
CA PRO A 957 -22.85 -1.09 2.34
C PRO A 957 -21.86 0.01 1.94
N GLU A 958 -20.63 -0.31 1.54
CA GLU A 958 -19.58 0.66 1.20
C GLU A 958 -19.87 1.43 -0.11
N GLU A 959 -19.16 2.54 -0.34
CA GLU A 959 -19.29 3.33 -1.58
C GLU A 959 -18.70 2.63 -2.81
N ASN A 960 -19.43 2.72 -3.93
CA ASN A 960 -19.15 1.99 -5.15
C ASN A 960 -19.52 2.80 -6.40
N HIS A 961 -18.81 2.54 -7.50
CA HIS A 961 -18.87 3.28 -8.76
C HIS A 961 -18.95 2.31 -9.96
N TRP A 962 -19.28 2.82 -11.15
CA TRP A 962 -19.53 2.00 -12.33
C TRP A 962 -18.35 1.06 -12.72
N ASP A 963 -17.11 1.47 -12.46
CA ASP A 963 -15.88 0.70 -12.67
C ASP A 963 -15.26 0.14 -11.37
N ARG A 964 -15.98 0.20 -10.23
CA ARG A 964 -15.53 -0.27 -8.91
C ARG A 964 -16.74 -0.65 -8.03
N HIS A 965 -17.32 -1.82 -8.27
CA HIS A 965 -18.53 -2.28 -7.55
C HIS A 965 -18.66 -3.80 -7.35
N THR A 966 -17.68 -4.60 -7.77
CA THR A 966 -17.81 -6.07 -7.74
C THR A 966 -17.73 -6.65 -6.33
N GLY A 967 -17.07 -5.97 -5.38
CA GLY A 967 -17.04 -6.35 -3.96
C GLY A 967 -18.28 -5.92 -3.16
N SER A 968 -19.12 -5.05 -3.73
CA SER A 968 -20.36 -4.57 -3.11
C SER A 968 -21.56 -5.41 -3.56
N ASP A 969 -22.21 -6.07 -2.60
CA ASP A 969 -23.33 -6.98 -2.84
C ASP A 969 -24.66 -6.21 -2.94
N VAL A 970 -25.60 -6.71 -3.77
CA VAL A 970 -26.98 -6.22 -3.74
C VAL A 970 -27.64 -6.69 -2.44
N GLY A 971 -28.19 -5.74 -1.69
CA GLY A 971 -28.81 -5.98 -0.38
C GLY A 971 -29.63 -4.79 0.10
N VAL A 972 -30.37 -4.98 1.19
CA VAL A 972 -31.10 -3.88 1.86
C VAL A 972 -30.22 -3.35 2.98
N TYR A 973 -29.75 -2.11 2.83
CA TYR A 973 -28.81 -1.47 3.75
C TYR A 973 -29.46 -0.29 4.49
N THR A 974 -28.81 0.17 5.56
CA THR A 974 -29.29 1.26 6.43
C THR A 974 -28.10 2.03 6.98
N SER A 975 -28.21 3.36 7.02
CA SER A 975 -27.19 4.33 7.45
C SER A 975 -27.86 5.64 7.87
N THR A 976 -27.11 6.60 8.41
CA THR A 976 -27.47 8.03 8.30
C THR A 976 -26.89 8.63 7.01
N VAL A 977 -27.33 9.83 6.61
CA VAL A 977 -26.72 10.62 5.52
C VAL A 977 -25.30 11.07 5.91
N THR A 978 -25.11 11.48 7.15
CA THR A 978 -23.81 11.78 7.75
C THR A 978 -22.82 10.62 7.58
N ASP A 979 -23.25 9.39 7.89
CA ASP A 979 -22.42 8.17 7.78
C ASP A 979 -22.23 7.67 6.33
N GLN A 980 -22.80 8.34 5.30
CA GLN A 980 -22.45 8.07 3.90
C GLN A 980 -21.14 8.73 3.46
N TRP A 981 -20.60 9.65 4.26
CA TRP A 981 -19.39 10.38 3.97
C TRP A 981 -18.13 9.48 4.05
N THR A 982 -17.27 9.56 3.04
CA THR A 982 -15.92 8.97 3.09
C THR A 982 -14.88 10.08 3.19
N SER A 983 -14.21 10.17 4.35
CA SER A 983 -13.16 11.16 4.64
C SER A 983 -11.85 10.89 3.88
N TYR A 984 -11.84 11.22 2.59
CA TYR A 984 -10.61 11.31 1.80
C TYR A 984 -9.76 12.51 2.25
N LEU A 985 -8.43 12.36 2.27
CA LEU A 985 -7.48 13.42 2.69
C LEU A 985 -7.80 14.80 2.09
N ARG A 986 -8.05 14.84 0.78
CA ARG A 986 -8.62 16.02 0.12
C ARG A 986 -10.08 15.76 -0.26
N PRO A 987 -11.04 16.61 0.16
CA PRO A 987 -12.46 16.40 -0.14
C PRO A 987 -12.78 16.33 -1.64
N GLN A 988 -13.67 15.41 -2.00
CA GLN A 988 -14.05 15.07 -3.37
C GLN A 988 -15.31 14.18 -3.43
N GLU A 989 -15.72 13.78 -4.64
CA GLU A 989 -16.82 12.84 -4.84
C GLU A 989 -16.63 11.56 -4.01
N ASN A 990 -17.66 11.24 -3.22
CA ASN A 990 -17.70 10.09 -2.32
C ASN A 990 -19.16 9.67 -2.03
N GLY A 991 -19.34 8.48 -1.46
CA GLY A 991 -20.64 8.01 -0.94
C GLY A 991 -21.63 7.51 -1.99
N ASN A 992 -21.23 7.35 -3.26
CA ASN A 992 -22.11 6.87 -4.33
C ASN A 992 -22.49 5.39 -4.14
N LYS A 993 -23.74 5.03 -4.49
CA LYS A 993 -24.24 3.65 -4.53
C LYS A 993 -24.79 3.32 -5.91
N THR A 994 -24.43 2.16 -6.45
CA THR A 994 -24.87 1.68 -7.77
C THR A 994 -25.92 0.56 -7.68
N ASP A 995 -26.55 0.28 -8.82
CA ASP A 995 -27.60 -0.71 -9.00
C ASP A 995 -28.74 -0.57 -7.96
N VAL A 996 -29.18 0.65 -7.67
CA VAL A 996 -30.22 0.93 -6.67
C VAL A 996 -31.61 0.80 -7.28
N ARG A 997 -32.48 0.01 -6.63
CA ARG A 997 -33.89 -0.17 -6.98
C ARG A 997 -34.75 0.90 -6.31
N TRP A 998 -34.52 1.10 -5.01
CA TRP A 998 -35.17 2.15 -4.22
C TRP A 998 -34.24 2.66 -3.12
N VAL A 999 -34.45 3.92 -2.73
CA VAL A 999 -33.86 4.58 -1.56
C VAL A 999 -34.97 5.32 -0.80
N ALA A 1000 -34.89 5.31 0.53
CA ALA A 1000 -35.80 5.99 1.43
C ALA A 1000 -35.00 6.87 2.40
N LEU A 1001 -35.35 8.16 2.45
CA LEU A 1001 -34.81 9.13 3.40
C LEU A 1001 -35.94 9.47 4.39
N VAL A 1002 -35.74 9.13 5.66
CA VAL A 1002 -36.78 9.23 6.70
C VAL A 1002 -36.26 9.94 7.95
N ASN A 1003 -37.16 10.56 8.69
CA ASN A 1003 -36.86 11.05 10.03
C ASN A 1003 -36.97 9.95 11.07
N GLY A 1004 -36.56 10.23 12.31
CA GLY A 1004 -36.58 9.28 13.44
C GLY A 1004 -37.96 8.73 13.88
N SER A 1005 -39.04 9.02 13.14
CA SER A 1005 -40.32 8.29 13.23
C SER A 1005 -40.51 7.22 12.15
N GLY A 1006 -39.51 7.05 11.26
CA GLY A 1006 -39.53 6.19 10.08
C GLY A 1006 -40.40 6.73 8.94
N ARG A 1007 -40.73 8.03 8.93
CA ARG A 1007 -41.54 8.70 7.90
C ARG A 1007 -40.68 9.60 7.02
N GLY A 1008 -40.99 9.69 5.74
CA GLY A 1008 -40.26 10.57 4.83
C GLY A 1008 -40.56 10.32 3.36
N LEU A 1009 -39.51 10.32 2.54
CA LEU A 1009 -39.57 10.20 1.09
C LEU A 1009 -39.06 8.83 0.63
N LEU A 1010 -39.84 8.14 -0.21
CA LEU A 1010 -39.37 6.99 -0.99
C LEU A 1010 -39.07 7.44 -2.42
N VAL A 1011 -37.90 7.07 -2.92
CA VAL A 1011 -37.50 7.21 -4.33
C VAL A 1011 -37.23 5.83 -4.91
N TYR A 1012 -37.78 5.52 -6.08
CA TYR A 1012 -37.55 4.23 -6.74
C TYR A 1012 -37.57 4.33 -8.26
N GLY A 1013 -36.76 3.53 -8.95
CA GLY A 1013 -36.56 3.62 -10.39
C GLY A 1013 -37.53 2.78 -11.22
N GLU A 1014 -37.78 3.19 -12.46
CA GLU A 1014 -38.34 2.30 -13.51
C GLU A 1014 -37.20 1.55 -14.25
N GLY A 1015 -36.16 1.22 -13.48
CA GLY A 1015 -34.84 0.74 -13.89
C GLY A 1015 -33.88 0.87 -12.71
N LEU A 1016 -32.63 0.44 -12.89
CA LEU A 1016 -31.59 0.64 -11.88
C LEU A 1016 -31.10 2.09 -11.88
N LEU A 1017 -30.94 2.65 -10.69
CA LEU A 1017 -30.46 4.01 -10.43
C LEU A 1017 -29.07 3.98 -9.79
N GLU A 1018 -28.40 5.12 -9.82
CA GLU A 1018 -27.32 5.44 -8.88
C GLU A 1018 -27.80 6.52 -7.92
N VAL A 1019 -27.42 6.45 -6.65
CA VAL A 1019 -27.86 7.42 -5.63
C VAL A 1019 -26.70 7.85 -4.74
N ASN A 1020 -26.77 9.08 -4.27
CA ASN A 1020 -25.87 9.62 -3.26
C ASN A 1020 -26.65 10.58 -2.37
N ALA A 1021 -26.50 10.47 -1.05
CA ALA A 1021 -27.05 11.40 -0.09
C ALA A 1021 -25.89 12.03 0.71
N SER A 1022 -25.92 13.35 0.88
CA SER A 1022 -24.84 14.12 1.52
C SER A 1022 -25.37 15.44 2.08
N HIS A 1023 -24.62 16.11 2.95
CA HIS A 1023 -24.85 17.52 3.29
C HIS A 1023 -24.10 18.50 2.37
N PHE A 1024 -23.54 18.01 1.26
CA PHE A 1024 -22.79 18.77 0.29
C PHE A 1024 -23.29 18.50 -1.14
N THR A 1025 -23.36 19.54 -1.95
CA THR A 1025 -23.53 19.43 -3.40
C THR A 1025 -22.19 19.18 -4.08
N PRO A 1026 -22.18 18.63 -5.31
CA PRO A 1026 -20.96 18.53 -6.13
C PRO A 1026 -20.21 19.86 -6.31
N GLU A 1027 -20.92 21.00 -6.26
CA GLU A 1027 -20.32 22.32 -6.39
C GLU A 1027 -19.58 22.76 -5.11
N ASP A 1028 -20.10 22.45 -3.92
CA ASP A 1028 -19.45 22.78 -2.64
C ASP A 1028 -18.06 22.12 -2.55
N LEU A 1029 -17.96 20.86 -3.00
CA LEU A 1029 -16.72 20.09 -3.09
C LEU A 1029 -15.84 20.47 -4.29
N SER A 1030 -16.36 21.26 -5.24
CA SER A 1030 -15.63 21.78 -6.41
C SER A 1030 -15.03 23.18 -6.18
N THR A 1031 -15.05 23.68 -4.95
CA THR A 1031 -14.55 25.01 -4.56
C THR A 1031 -13.02 25.09 -4.44
N GLY A 1032 -12.34 23.95 -4.31
CA GLY A 1032 -10.88 23.89 -4.16
C GLY A 1032 -10.38 23.90 -2.72
N VAL A 1033 -11.23 23.55 -1.74
CA VAL A 1033 -10.79 23.23 -0.37
C VAL A 1033 -9.68 22.16 -0.37
N ARG A 1034 -8.76 22.29 0.58
CA ARG A 1034 -7.72 21.30 0.87
C ARG A 1034 -8.26 20.26 1.85
N HIS A 1035 -8.94 20.69 2.91
CA HIS A 1035 -9.24 19.83 4.06
C HIS A 1035 -10.71 19.77 4.43
N GLU A 1036 -11.13 18.66 5.06
CA GLU A 1036 -12.54 18.46 5.46
C GLU A 1036 -13.04 19.55 6.42
N TYR A 1037 -12.19 20.03 7.35
CA TYR A 1037 -12.56 21.08 8.30
C TYR A 1037 -12.85 22.45 7.66
N GLU A 1038 -12.51 22.63 6.37
CA GLU A 1038 -12.79 23.86 5.61
C GLU A 1038 -14.21 23.86 5.01
N LEU A 1039 -14.89 22.72 5.05
CA LEU A 1039 -16.26 22.57 4.56
C LEU A 1039 -17.30 22.99 5.62
N THR A 1040 -18.42 23.54 5.15
CA THR A 1040 -19.59 23.84 6.00
C THR A 1040 -20.78 23.00 5.54
N PRO A 1041 -21.23 21.99 6.31
CA PRO A 1041 -22.40 21.17 5.97
C PRO A 1041 -23.67 22.03 5.76
N ARG A 1042 -24.46 21.68 4.74
CA ARG A 1042 -25.78 22.29 4.52
C ARG A 1042 -26.78 21.81 5.57
N GLN A 1043 -27.83 22.61 5.79
CA GLN A 1043 -28.98 22.24 6.61
C GLN A 1043 -29.96 21.29 5.88
N ASP A 1044 -29.87 21.23 4.55
CA ASP A 1044 -30.61 20.26 3.73
C ASP A 1044 -29.83 18.95 3.61
N VAL A 1045 -30.55 17.85 3.45
CA VAL A 1045 -30.01 16.63 2.83
C VAL A 1045 -30.03 16.83 1.31
N VAL A 1046 -28.86 16.76 0.69
CA VAL A 1046 -28.67 16.77 -0.77
C VAL A 1046 -28.79 15.34 -1.27
N LEU A 1047 -29.91 15.00 -1.92
CA LEU A 1047 -30.12 13.70 -2.55
C LEU A 1047 -29.88 13.82 -4.06
N ARG A 1048 -28.87 13.11 -4.57
CA ARG A 1048 -28.67 12.86 -6.00
C ARG A 1048 -29.38 11.57 -6.41
N VAL A 1049 -30.20 11.68 -7.46
CA VAL A 1049 -30.89 10.55 -8.10
C VAL A 1049 -30.46 10.52 -9.55
N ASN A 1050 -29.64 9.53 -9.90
CA ASN A 1050 -28.86 9.51 -11.12
C ASN A 1050 -29.25 8.34 -12.02
N HIS A 1051 -29.22 8.58 -13.33
CA HIS A 1051 -29.18 7.49 -14.31
C HIS A 1051 -27.86 6.74 -14.18
N ARG A 1052 -26.75 7.48 -14.20
CA ARG A 1052 -25.38 6.98 -14.13
C ARG A 1052 -24.40 8.11 -13.85
N GLN A 1053 -23.35 7.80 -13.09
CA GLN A 1053 -22.14 8.58 -12.96
C GLN A 1053 -21.01 7.87 -13.74
N MET A 1054 -20.06 8.61 -14.32
CA MET A 1054 -18.90 7.99 -14.99
C MET A 1054 -17.99 7.26 -13.98
N GLY A 1055 -17.17 6.31 -14.46
CA GLY A 1055 -16.21 5.60 -13.62
C GLY A 1055 -15.16 6.51 -12.94
N ILE A 1056 -14.57 6.05 -11.84
CA ILE A 1056 -13.58 6.81 -11.07
C ILE A 1056 -12.14 6.70 -11.59
N GLY A 1057 -11.84 5.74 -12.48
CA GLY A 1057 -10.51 5.57 -13.08
C GLY A 1057 -9.44 5.07 -12.10
N GLY A 1058 -8.17 5.34 -12.38
CA GLY A 1058 -7.05 4.98 -11.50
C GLY A 1058 -5.97 4.09 -12.10
N ASN A 1059 -5.79 4.04 -13.42
CA ASN A 1059 -4.58 3.42 -13.99
C ASN A 1059 -3.34 4.22 -13.54
N ASP A 1060 -3.44 5.55 -13.61
CA ASP A 1060 -2.55 6.54 -13.00
C ASP A 1060 -3.40 7.74 -12.52
N THR A 1061 -2.76 8.72 -11.87
CA THR A 1061 -3.39 9.98 -11.43
C THR A 1061 -2.71 11.23 -12.02
N TRP A 1062 -2.11 11.13 -13.21
CA TRP A 1062 -1.39 12.23 -13.89
C TRP A 1062 -1.64 12.32 -15.41
N GLY A 1063 -2.48 11.45 -15.97
CA GLY A 1063 -2.89 11.54 -17.37
C GLY A 1063 -3.96 10.53 -17.80
N ALA A 1064 -4.04 9.37 -17.16
CA ALA A 1064 -5.02 8.34 -17.49
C ALA A 1064 -6.46 8.83 -17.34
N HIS A 1065 -7.27 8.52 -18.34
CA HIS A 1065 -8.72 8.66 -18.26
C HIS A 1065 -9.33 7.35 -17.74
N THR A 1066 -10.50 7.44 -17.10
CA THR A 1066 -11.44 6.32 -16.98
C THR A 1066 -11.56 5.58 -18.33
N LEU A 1067 -11.67 4.25 -18.34
CA LEU A 1067 -11.83 3.49 -19.59
C LEU A 1067 -13.11 3.92 -20.33
N ASP A 1068 -13.10 3.88 -21.66
CA ASP A 1068 -14.22 4.36 -22.49
C ASP A 1068 -15.53 3.59 -22.26
N ALA A 1069 -15.46 2.34 -21.78
CA ALA A 1069 -16.62 1.55 -21.38
C ALA A 1069 -17.43 2.17 -20.21
N TYR A 1070 -16.81 3.08 -19.44
CA TYR A 1070 -17.37 3.71 -18.24
C TYR A 1070 -17.52 5.23 -18.39
N LYS A 1071 -17.69 5.72 -19.62
CA LYS A 1071 -17.94 7.14 -19.96
C LYS A 1071 -19.33 7.35 -20.55
N LEU A 1072 -19.90 8.52 -20.28
CA LEU A 1072 -21.16 8.98 -20.87
C LEU A 1072 -20.86 9.92 -22.05
N PHE A 1073 -20.77 9.38 -23.27
CA PHE A 1073 -20.46 10.19 -24.45
C PHE A 1073 -21.62 11.11 -24.86
N ALA A 1074 -21.30 12.31 -25.35
CA ALA A 1074 -22.28 13.31 -25.80
C ALA A 1074 -22.83 13.03 -27.22
N ASP A 1075 -22.72 11.81 -27.72
CA ASP A 1075 -23.13 11.36 -29.07
C ASP A 1075 -24.57 10.81 -29.12
N ARG A 1076 -25.28 10.81 -27.99
CA ARG A 1076 -26.61 10.20 -27.82
C ARG A 1076 -27.48 10.98 -26.81
N ASP A 1077 -28.79 10.81 -26.94
CA ASP A 1077 -29.76 11.20 -25.90
C ASP A 1077 -29.65 10.25 -24.69
N TYR A 1078 -29.86 10.79 -23.49
CA TYR A 1078 -29.98 10.01 -22.25
C TYR A 1078 -31.36 10.23 -21.64
N THR A 1079 -32.09 9.15 -21.39
CA THR A 1079 -33.41 9.17 -20.75
C THR A 1079 -33.47 8.18 -19.60
N TYR A 1080 -34.02 8.60 -18.47
CA TYR A 1080 -34.29 7.75 -17.31
C TYR A 1080 -35.51 8.27 -16.54
N SER A 1081 -36.14 7.36 -15.78
CA SER A 1081 -37.38 7.64 -15.05
C SER A 1081 -37.33 7.04 -13.64
N TYR A 1082 -37.83 7.81 -12.67
CA TYR A 1082 -37.98 7.38 -11.29
C TYR A 1082 -39.26 7.98 -10.68
N ARG A 1083 -39.62 7.51 -9.49
CA ARG A 1083 -40.84 7.92 -8.78
C ARG A 1083 -40.51 8.40 -7.38
N LEU A 1084 -41.12 9.52 -6.99
CA LEU A 1084 -41.13 10.08 -5.64
C LEU A 1084 -42.46 9.73 -4.97
N ARG A 1085 -42.45 9.27 -3.72
CA ARG A 1085 -43.68 8.87 -3.02
C ARG A 1085 -43.62 9.17 -1.51
N PRO A 1086 -44.74 9.58 -0.87
CA PRO A 1086 -44.77 9.72 0.58
C PRO A 1086 -44.63 8.35 1.26
N LEU A 1087 -43.74 8.26 2.23
CA LEU A 1087 -43.43 7.02 2.94
C LEU A 1087 -43.95 7.10 4.38
N PRO A 1088 -45.12 6.51 4.71
CA PRO A 1088 -45.71 6.57 6.05
C PRO A 1088 -45.00 5.67 7.08
N THR A 1089 -44.18 4.73 6.62
CA THR A 1089 -43.23 3.97 7.43
C THR A 1089 -42.20 3.28 6.54
N VAL A 1090 -40.92 3.33 6.90
CA VAL A 1090 -39.81 2.65 6.19
C VAL A 1090 -40.05 1.15 5.97
N ARG A 1091 -40.81 0.48 6.84
CA ARG A 1091 -41.18 -0.93 6.67
C ARG A 1091 -42.00 -1.23 5.41
N ARG A 1092 -42.51 -0.20 4.73
CA ARG A 1092 -43.26 -0.32 3.47
C ARG A 1092 -42.46 0.01 2.21
N SER A 1093 -41.18 0.40 2.30
CA SER A 1093 -40.39 0.83 1.12
C SER A 1093 -40.45 -0.17 -0.04
N MET A 1094 -40.05 -1.43 0.19
CA MET A 1094 -40.06 -2.50 -0.82
C MET A 1094 -41.47 -2.80 -1.38
N ALA A 1095 -42.51 -2.70 -0.54
CA ALA A 1095 -43.88 -2.96 -0.95
C ALA A 1095 -44.47 -1.81 -1.80
N LEU A 1096 -44.09 -0.56 -1.49
CA LEU A 1096 -44.57 0.63 -2.19
C LEU A 1096 -43.81 0.88 -3.50
N SER A 1097 -42.51 0.54 -3.57
CA SER A 1097 -41.75 0.56 -4.83
C SER A 1097 -42.27 -0.47 -5.86
N ARG A 1098 -43.10 -1.42 -5.41
CA ARG A 1098 -43.80 -2.42 -6.25
C ARG A 1098 -45.29 -2.11 -6.45
N GLN A 1099 -45.72 -0.90 -6.12
CA GLN A 1099 -47.09 -0.43 -6.35
C GLN A 1099 -47.09 0.89 -7.12
N PRO A 1100 -46.36 1.01 -8.26
CA PRO A 1100 -46.36 2.23 -9.07
C PRO A 1100 -47.76 2.49 -9.62
N VAL A 1101 -48.15 3.76 -9.73
CA VAL A 1101 -49.40 4.11 -10.41
C VAL A 1101 -49.21 3.99 -11.92
N GLY A 1102 -50.15 3.31 -12.60
CA GLY A 1102 -50.12 3.11 -14.05
C GLY A 1102 -50.27 4.41 -14.84
N GLU A 1103 -50.10 4.33 -16.17
CA GLU A 1103 -50.17 5.48 -17.06
C GLU A 1103 -51.56 5.69 -17.68
N ALA A 1104 -51.88 6.95 -17.99
CA ALA A 1104 -53.14 7.31 -18.64
C ALA A 1104 -53.06 7.06 -20.15
N GLY A 1105 -53.60 5.94 -20.61
CA GLY A 1105 -53.72 5.64 -22.04
C GLY A 1105 -53.43 4.19 -22.43
N GLU A 1106 -52.82 3.39 -21.56
CA GLU A 1106 -52.73 1.94 -21.79
C GLU A 1106 -54.10 1.27 -21.57
N PRO A 1107 -54.64 0.54 -22.57
CA PRO A 1107 -55.82 -0.27 -22.35
C PRO A 1107 -55.44 -1.46 -21.47
N THR A 1108 -55.98 -1.52 -20.25
CA THR A 1108 -55.95 -2.70 -19.40
C THR A 1108 -56.79 -3.80 -20.03
N ASP A 1109 -56.18 -4.59 -20.92
CA ASP A 1109 -56.84 -5.70 -21.63
C ASP A 1109 -57.01 -6.94 -20.71
N ALA A 1110 -57.57 -6.70 -19.52
CA ALA A 1110 -57.86 -7.68 -18.48
C ALA A 1110 -59.16 -8.44 -18.78
N ALA A 1111 -59.29 -8.97 -19.99
CA ALA A 1111 -60.48 -9.71 -20.44
C ALA A 1111 -60.22 -10.72 -21.58
N GLY A 1112 -59.16 -11.54 -21.53
CA GLY A 1112 -59.07 -12.62 -22.53
C GLY A 1112 -57.85 -13.55 -22.62
N ARG A 1113 -57.59 -14.40 -21.60
CA ARG A 1113 -57.46 -15.87 -21.77
C ARG A 1113 -57.23 -16.62 -20.47
#